data_AF-A0A1B7XUI1-F1
#
_entry.id   AF-A0A1B7XUI1-F1
#
_cell.length_a   1.000
_cell.length_b   1.000
_cell.length_c   1.000
_cell.angle_alpha   90.00
_cell.angle_beta   90.00
_cell.angle_gamma   90.00
#
_symmetry.space_group_name_H-M   'P 1'
#
loop_
_entity.id
_entity.type
_entity.pdbx_description
1 polymer ?
#
loop_
_entity_poly.entity_id
_entity_poly.type
_entity_poly.pdbx_seq_one_letter_code
_entity_poly.pdbx_strand_id
1 'polypeptide(L)'
;MSPEDKELNVDRVAVIGAGPCGLAAAKYLLAENKFSKVQVFEQRDTVGGVWTYSPLNVVDGDFTIPRTRPTRNPDTAVAVEGRAAKQFVSPVYDHLETNIPHTLMNYSDRKFPADASLFPSHQVVKKYLEGYAEELRPVISLSTQVLSVNKTSDATGGGGGGGWEVETRDLGTDETTRARFDAVLVASGHYNDPFIPDIPGLADFDKAHPGSITHSKFYRNAAQYKDKKVIIVGNSASGIDLSAQISAVCALPVIVSEKTVPNAPAEDRSSWAKTTPEIAEFIPDGRRVRFADGTVETGIDAVVFCTGYFYSFPFLRDLSPPVVTDGARARGLYEHLLYAHDPTLAFAGVPQRIVPFPVSEAQAAYVARAWSGRLALPGRDEMAAWEAAALAEKGEGKTLHNLAFPRDLEYINRLHARSLAAERRPGLDNDGAGKIPPFWDDEKRWTRERFPLIKLASRKLGERRHEVTTLEQLGFDYKAWKAGVDEEEKLFHNSVLTQRCPPNTSAEQKDPIILTPGKGGAFERVDAQFRNFISSDPSAKFPAEKGRYALYVSPGCPWCHRVMIVRALKGLQDVVDLYTCAVFMGKEGWHFDDGPEAAAIGVLPEDPVYGFKTIRELYRKASPGYDGRVTVPVLWDKKTHALVSNESSEIIRMLSAEFDPLLPAADRECNRPGGGLYPEALRAEIDSVNDWVYHAVNNGVYKCGFAFSQAAYDESVEALFAALDRLEDLLKDRPFLLGDHVTEADVRLFPTLARFDVAYATVFMCNLGTIRGDYPNLHRWLRRLYWDRGAGTRGGAFFDTTATWLPLYKAGYAQGRARVLGISGPVIVPKGPRVLIHGLEDEERLAF
;
A
#
# COMPACT_ATOMS: atom_id res chain seq x y z
N MET A 1 -32.90 26.46 -0.68
CA MET A 1 -32.43 26.26 0.70
C MET A 1 -33.66 26.05 1.56
N SER A 2 -33.89 24.81 1.99
CA SER A 2 -34.94 24.50 2.95
C SER A 2 -34.50 24.99 4.35
N PRO A 3 -35.42 25.13 5.32
CA PRO A 3 -35.14 25.68 6.66
C PRO A 3 -34.20 24.84 7.57
N GLU A 4 -33.50 23.85 7.02
CA GLU A 4 -32.63 22.91 7.74
C GLU A 4 -31.14 23.31 7.70
N ASP A 5 -30.79 24.37 6.96
CA ASP A 5 -29.45 24.99 6.91
C ASP A 5 -29.15 25.83 8.19
N LYS A 6 -29.39 25.26 9.39
CA LYS A 6 -29.04 25.94 10.65
C LYS A 6 -27.56 25.80 10.95
N GLU A 7 -26.87 26.92 10.94
CA GLU A 7 -25.55 27.11 11.55
C GLU A 7 -25.52 26.50 12.96
N LEU A 8 -24.47 25.75 13.28
CA LEU A 8 -24.33 25.09 14.58
C LEU A 8 -24.08 26.13 15.68
N ASN A 9 -25.02 26.26 16.63
CA ASN A 9 -24.86 27.14 17.78
C ASN A 9 -24.03 26.46 18.90
N VAL A 10 -22.71 26.43 18.72
CA VAL A 10 -21.76 25.78 19.67
C VAL A 10 -20.92 26.81 20.41
N ASP A 11 -21.06 26.98 21.72
CA ASP A 11 -20.23 27.91 22.50
C ASP A 11 -19.28 27.18 23.47
N ARG A 12 -19.76 26.12 24.12
CA ARG A 12 -19.04 25.34 25.12
C ARG A 12 -18.70 23.97 24.56
N VAL A 13 -17.41 23.64 24.51
CA VAL A 13 -16.92 22.39 23.92
C VAL A 13 -16.23 21.52 24.95
N ALA A 14 -16.63 20.25 25.04
CA ALA A 14 -15.89 19.22 25.78
C ALA A 14 -15.01 18.42 24.82
N VAL A 15 -13.77 18.14 25.22
CA VAL A 15 -12.86 17.22 24.54
C VAL A 15 -12.55 16.08 25.50
N ILE A 16 -12.76 14.82 25.07
CA ILE A 16 -12.57 13.64 25.92
C ILE A 16 -11.26 12.98 25.53
N GLY A 17 -10.25 13.08 26.40
CA GLY A 17 -8.89 12.58 26.24
C GLY A 17 -7.90 13.71 25.92
N ALA A 18 -6.75 13.73 26.61
CA ALA A 18 -5.61 14.59 26.33
C ALA A 18 -4.45 13.81 25.70
N GLY A 19 -4.78 12.81 24.88
CA GLY A 19 -3.86 12.17 23.95
C GLY A 19 -3.58 13.03 22.71
N PRO A 20 -2.81 12.52 21.73
CA PRO A 20 -2.42 13.30 20.56
C PRO A 20 -3.59 13.95 19.80
N CYS A 21 -4.72 13.24 19.69
CA CYS A 21 -5.92 13.73 19.02
C CYS A 21 -6.60 14.87 19.80
N GLY A 22 -6.72 14.73 21.12
CA GLY A 22 -7.37 15.73 21.97
C GLY A 22 -6.55 16.99 22.14
N LEU A 23 -5.21 16.87 22.21
CA LEU A 23 -4.32 18.03 22.23
C LEU A 23 -4.44 18.83 20.92
N ALA A 24 -4.42 18.16 19.76
CA ALA A 24 -4.65 18.83 18.48
C ALA A 24 -6.03 19.51 18.44
N ALA A 25 -7.09 18.80 18.85
CA ALA A 25 -8.44 19.35 18.93
C ALA A 25 -8.50 20.63 19.78
N ALA A 26 -7.96 20.61 21.00
CA ALA A 26 -7.95 21.76 21.89
C ALA A 26 -7.24 22.97 21.26
N LYS A 27 -6.09 22.78 20.61
CA LYS A 27 -5.38 23.89 19.93
C LYS A 27 -6.19 24.51 18.81
N TYR A 28 -6.79 23.71 17.93
CA TYR A 28 -7.59 24.26 16.83
C TYR A 28 -8.88 24.91 17.34
N LEU A 29 -9.52 24.35 18.37
CA LEU A 29 -10.71 24.97 18.99
C LEU A 29 -10.37 26.34 19.60
N LEU A 30 -9.29 26.42 20.38
CA LEU A 30 -8.87 27.69 20.98
C LEU A 30 -8.46 28.73 19.91
N ALA A 31 -7.80 28.28 18.84
CA ALA A 31 -7.38 29.15 17.74
C ALA A 31 -8.54 29.81 16.96
N GLU A 32 -9.79 29.37 17.15
CA GLU A 32 -10.97 30.01 16.55
C GLU A 32 -11.46 31.25 17.32
N ASN A 33 -10.90 31.53 18.51
CA ASN A 33 -11.28 32.65 19.40
C ASN A 33 -12.81 32.85 19.51
N LYS A 34 -13.56 31.75 19.53
CA LYS A 34 -15.03 31.72 19.42
C LYS A 34 -15.72 31.23 20.69
N PHE A 35 -15.15 30.17 21.27
CA PHE A 35 -15.80 29.37 22.30
C PHE A 35 -15.55 29.99 23.67
N SER A 36 -16.60 30.27 24.44
CA SER A 36 -16.46 30.77 25.81
C SER A 36 -15.80 29.74 26.74
N LYS A 37 -15.90 28.45 26.40
CA LYS A 37 -15.29 27.37 27.16
C LYS A 37 -14.85 26.23 26.24
N VAL A 38 -13.57 25.89 26.30
CA VAL A 38 -13.02 24.61 25.84
C VAL A 38 -12.51 23.87 27.07
N GLN A 39 -12.98 22.64 27.30
CA GLN A 39 -12.57 21.82 28.43
C GLN A 39 -12.12 20.44 27.94
N VAL A 40 -10.89 20.05 28.24
CA VAL A 40 -10.35 18.72 27.98
C VAL A 40 -10.40 17.90 29.27
N PHE A 41 -10.93 16.68 29.20
CA PHE A 41 -10.95 15.73 30.31
C PHE A 41 -9.97 14.60 30.05
N GLU A 42 -9.04 14.35 30.95
CA GLU A 42 -8.05 13.28 30.85
C GLU A 42 -8.06 12.44 32.12
N GLN A 43 -8.31 11.15 31.96
CA GLN A 43 -8.39 10.23 33.09
C GLN A 43 -7.01 10.00 33.72
N ARG A 44 -5.92 10.14 32.97
CA ARG A 44 -4.56 10.04 33.50
C ARG A 44 -4.16 11.32 34.25
N ASP A 45 -3.18 11.19 35.12
CA ASP A 45 -2.52 12.29 35.83
C ASP A 45 -1.56 13.09 34.94
N THR A 46 -1.48 12.76 33.66
CA THR A 46 -0.67 13.45 32.65
C THR A 46 -1.30 13.33 31.26
N VAL A 47 -0.98 14.30 30.40
CA VAL A 47 -1.27 14.24 28.96
C VAL A 47 -0.46 13.18 28.23
N GLY A 48 -0.86 12.85 27.00
CA GLY A 48 -0.11 11.99 26.08
C GLY A 48 -0.84 10.69 25.73
N GLY A 49 -1.97 10.38 26.37
CA GLY A 49 -2.78 9.20 26.09
C GLY A 49 -1.98 7.91 26.23
N VAL A 50 -2.01 7.04 25.21
CA VAL A 50 -1.30 5.75 25.20
C VAL A 50 0.22 5.88 25.38
N TRP A 51 0.82 7.00 24.99
CA TRP A 51 2.27 7.23 25.16
C TRP A 51 2.69 7.34 26.64
N THR A 52 1.73 7.41 27.56
CA THR A 52 1.96 7.28 29.00
C THR A 52 2.19 5.80 29.33
N TYR A 53 3.46 5.42 29.44
CA TYR A 53 3.85 4.09 29.89
C TYR A 53 3.30 3.79 31.28
N SER A 54 2.88 2.55 31.48
CA SER A 54 2.40 2.04 32.76
C SER A 54 2.95 0.63 32.96
N PRO A 55 3.65 0.33 34.05
CA PRO A 55 4.14 -1.03 34.32
C PRO A 55 3.01 -2.00 34.66
N LEU A 56 1.78 -1.51 34.87
CA LEU A 56 0.62 -2.34 35.19
C LEU A 56 0.33 -3.34 34.09
N ASN A 57 0.13 -4.59 34.47
CA ASN A 57 -0.33 -5.69 33.63
C ASN A 57 -1.65 -6.29 34.15
N VAL A 58 -2.38 -5.52 34.96
CA VAL A 58 -3.64 -5.94 35.58
C VAL A 58 -4.72 -6.07 34.50
N VAL A 59 -5.51 -7.13 34.61
CA VAL A 59 -6.64 -7.38 33.72
C VAL A 59 -7.92 -6.86 34.39
N ASP A 60 -8.77 -6.17 33.63
CA ASP A 60 -10.04 -5.67 34.15
C ASP A 60 -10.93 -6.83 34.62
N GLY A 61 -11.78 -6.59 35.63
CA GLY A 61 -12.62 -7.65 36.22
C GLY A 61 -13.64 -8.26 35.27
N ASP A 62 -13.95 -7.61 34.15
CA ASP A 62 -14.83 -8.09 33.08
C ASP A 62 -14.06 -8.67 31.87
N PHE A 63 -12.75 -8.87 32.01
CA PHE A 63 -11.93 -9.43 30.95
C PHE A 63 -12.15 -10.93 30.80
N THR A 64 -12.29 -11.39 29.56
CA THR A 64 -12.55 -12.79 29.21
C THR A 64 -11.59 -13.26 28.14
N ILE A 65 -11.35 -14.56 28.09
CA ILE A 65 -10.64 -15.25 27.00
C ILE A 65 -11.57 -16.38 26.51
N PRO A 66 -12.08 -16.32 25.27
CA PRO A 66 -11.91 -15.27 24.27
C PRO A 66 -12.57 -13.92 24.64
N ARG A 67 -12.26 -12.86 23.88
CA ARG A 67 -12.84 -11.52 24.01
C ARG A 67 -13.41 -11.07 22.67
N THR A 68 -14.71 -11.32 22.48
CA THR A 68 -15.43 -11.13 21.21
C THR A 68 -16.38 -9.94 21.18
N ARG A 69 -16.49 -9.20 22.28
CA ARG A 69 -17.32 -7.99 22.38
C ARG A 69 -16.56 -6.87 23.10
N PRO A 70 -16.81 -5.61 22.73
CA PRO A 70 -16.24 -4.48 23.46
C PRO A 70 -16.84 -4.35 24.86
N THR A 71 -16.08 -3.78 25.80
CA THR A 71 -16.57 -3.41 27.12
C THR A 71 -17.63 -2.32 27.03
N ARG A 72 -18.57 -2.34 28.00
CA ARG A 72 -19.53 -1.26 28.23
C ARG A 72 -19.15 -0.38 29.41
N ASN A 73 -18.03 -0.67 30.07
CA ASN A 73 -17.55 0.01 31.26
C ASN A 73 -16.39 0.94 30.90
N PRO A 74 -16.30 2.14 31.49
CA PRO A 74 -15.09 2.93 31.47
C PRO A 74 -13.89 2.16 32.04
N ASP A 75 -12.68 2.56 31.64
CA ASP A 75 -11.44 1.89 32.06
C ASP A 75 -11.29 1.82 33.57
N THR A 76 -10.70 0.73 34.08
CA THR A 76 -10.43 0.59 35.50
C THR A 76 -9.24 1.45 35.91
N ALA A 77 -9.47 2.38 36.84
CA ALA A 77 -8.42 3.11 37.53
C ALA A 77 -7.82 2.22 38.64
N VAL A 78 -6.51 1.99 38.60
CA VAL A 78 -5.79 1.09 39.51
C VAL A 78 -4.98 1.92 40.51
N ALA A 79 -5.22 1.72 41.80
CA ALA A 79 -4.37 2.29 42.85
C ALA A 79 -3.02 1.56 42.87
N VAL A 80 -1.91 2.30 42.90
CA VAL A 80 -0.55 1.75 42.87
C VAL A 80 0.20 2.20 44.11
N GLU A 81 0.78 1.24 44.84
CA GLU A 81 1.56 1.53 46.05
C GLU A 81 2.69 2.53 45.75
N GLY A 82 2.83 3.54 46.62
CA GLY A 82 3.83 4.60 46.47
C GLY A 82 3.51 5.65 45.40
N ARG A 83 2.31 5.62 44.77
CA ARG A 83 1.83 6.70 43.88
C ARG A 83 0.53 7.30 44.38
N ALA A 84 0.47 8.63 44.37
CA ALA A 84 -0.74 9.36 44.75
C ALA A 84 -1.85 9.23 43.69
N ALA A 85 -1.49 9.24 42.41
CA ALA A 85 -2.45 9.14 41.32
C ALA A 85 -2.75 7.67 40.96
N LYS A 86 -4.03 7.38 40.69
CA LYS A 86 -4.46 6.11 40.09
C LYS A 86 -3.89 5.99 38.67
N GLN A 87 -3.57 4.77 38.26
CA GLN A 87 -2.99 4.48 36.95
C GLN A 87 -3.94 3.64 36.09
N PHE A 88 -3.68 3.68 34.79
CA PHE A 88 -4.39 2.86 33.80
C PHE A 88 -3.39 2.05 33.00
N VAL A 89 -3.77 0.82 32.64
CA VAL A 89 -2.98 -0.03 31.74
C VAL A 89 -2.79 0.71 30.41
N SER A 90 -1.57 0.67 29.89
CA SER A 90 -1.24 1.21 28.56
C SER A 90 -0.75 0.06 27.66
N PRO A 91 -1.01 0.10 26.35
CA PRO A 91 -0.44 -0.88 25.42
C PRO A 91 1.05 -0.63 25.10
N VAL A 92 1.64 0.47 25.57
CA VAL A 92 3.06 0.78 25.37
C VAL A 92 3.96 -0.08 26.27
N TYR A 93 5.08 -0.51 25.71
CA TYR A 93 6.06 -1.41 26.33
C TYR A 93 7.47 -0.81 26.37
N ASP A 94 8.35 -1.40 27.18
CA ASP A 94 9.62 -0.81 27.64
C ASP A 94 10.53 -0.34 26.50
N HIS A 95 10.60 -1.13 25.43
CA HIS A 95 11.47 -0.89 24.27
C HIS A 95 10.67 -0.44 23.04
N LEU A 96 9.46 0.09 23.22
CA LEU A 96 8.66 0.58 22.09
C LEU A 96 9.36 1.77 21.43
N GLU A 97 9.65 1.60 20.14
CA GLU A 97 10.04 2.66 19.23
C GLU A 97 8.88 2.98 18.27
N THR A 98 8.85 4.19 17.73
CA THR A 98 7.88 4.48 16.69
C THR A 98 8.10 3.55 15.50
N ASN A 99 7.00 3.14 14.90
CA ASN A 99 7.05 2.51 13.60
C ASN A 99 7.14 3.54 12.48
N ILE A 100 6.89 4.84 12.72
CA ILE A 100 6.85 5.97 11.75
C ILE A 100 8.02 6.93 12.00
N PRO A 101 8.73 7.42 10.97
CA PRO A 101 9.79 8.41 11.16
C PRO A 101 9.25 9.72 11.75
N HIS A 102 9.98 10.34 12.67
CA HIS A 102 9.50 11.53 13.38
C HIS A 102 9.21 12.72 12.45
N THR A 103 9.92 12.80 11.32
CA THR A 103 9.75 13.81 10.26
C THR A 103 8.41 13.74 9.54
N LEU A 104 7.76 12.57 9.55
CA LEU A 104 6.43 12.37 9.00
C LEU A 104 5.36 12.46 10.11
N MET A 105 5.71 12.02 11.32
CA MET A 105 4.82 11.93 12.47
C MET A 105 4.53 13.26 13.17
N ASN A 106 5.39 14.28 13.07
CA ASN A 106 5.25 15.52 13.85
C ASN A 106 3.97 16.32 13.55
N TYR A 107 3.53 17.11 14.53
CA TYR A 107 2.59 18.21 14.29
C TYR A 107 3.20 19.29 13.41
N SER A 108 2.38 19.97 12.62
CA SER A 108 2.77 20.99 11.65
C SER A 108 3.57 22.15 12.25
N ASP A 109 3.31 22.49 13.51
CA ASP A 109 3.88 23.62 14.26
C ASP A 109 4.91 23.23 15.31
N ARG A 110 5.26 21.94 15.43
CA ARG A 110 6.25 21.48 16.41
C ARG A 110 7.10 20.34 15.87
N LYS A 111 8.42 20.53 15.77
CA LYS A 111 9.37 19.46 15.40
C LYS A 111 9.79 18.63 16.61
N PHE A 112 10.17 17.38 16.37
CA PHE A 112 10.88 16.58 17.37
C PHE A 112 12.27 17.17 17.64
N PRO A 113 12.91 16.85 18.79
CA PRO A 113 14.30 17.20 19.06
C PRO A 113 15.22 16.73 17.93
N ALA A 114 16.20 17.54 17.55
CA ALA A 114 17.08 17.24 16.42
C ALA A 114 18.00 16.03 16.66
N ASP A 115 18.28 15.73 17.93
CA ASP A 115 19.06 14.59 18.40
C ASP A 115 18.21 13.31 18.60
N ALA A 116 16.90 13.38 18.38
CA ALA A 116 16.04 12.20 18.45
C ALA A 116 16.36 11.23 17.30
N SER A 117 16.48 9.93 17.62
CA SER A 117 16.53 8.89 16.60
C SER A 117 15.35 9.04 15.64
N LEU A 118 15.56 8.75 14.35
CA LEU A 118 14.57 8.86 13.29
C LEU A 118 13.26 8.16 13.65
N PHE A 119 13.36 7.01 14.34
CA PHE A 119 12.25 6.29 14.93
C PHE A 119 12.33 6.41 16.46
N PRO A 120 11.83 7.52 17.06
CA PRO A 120 12.07 7.80 18.47
C PRO A 120 11.45 6.76 19.41
N SER A 121 12.01 6.63 20.61
CA SER A 121 11.40 5.82 21.66
C SER A 121 10.08 6.44 22.15
N HIS A 122 9.24 5.63 22.78
CA HIS A 122 7.97 6.11 23.34
C HIS A 122 8.17 7.23 24.38
N GLN A 123 9.27 7.25 25.13
CA GLN A 123 9.59 8.31 26.10
C GLN A 123 9.84 9.65 25.39
N VAL A 124 10.53 9.63 24.25
CA VAL A 124 10.77 10.84 23.44
C VAL A 124 9.46 11.38 22.90
N VAL A 125 8.57 10.50 22.41
CA VAL A 125 7.22 10.90 21.96
C VAL A 125 6.38 11.45 23.11
N LYS A 126 6.43 10.83 24.29
CA LYS A 126 5.73 11.33 25.48
C LYS A 126 6.18 12.75 25.84
N LYS A 127 7.49 12.99 25.89
CA LYS A 127 8.06 14.32 26.18
C LYS A 127 7.69 15.35 25.11
N TYR A 128 7.66 14.94 23.85
CA TYR A 128 7.19 15.80 22.75
C TYR A 128 5.74 16.26 22.96
N LEU A 129 4.84 15.34 23.36
CA LEU A 129 3.42 15.63 23.63
C LEU A 129 3.22 16.49 24.88
N GLU A 130 4.00 16.27 25.94
CA GLU A 130 3.99 17.13 27.13
C GLU A 130 4.31 18.58 26.77
N GLY A 131 5.36 18.78 25.98
CA GLY A 131 5.73 20.10 25.49
C GLY A 131 4.70 20.70 24.53
N TYR A 132 4.00 19.87 23.74
CA TYR A 132 2.90 20.35 22.90
C TYR A 132 1.69 20.83 23.72
N ALA A 133 1.49 20.27 24.91
CA ALA A 133 0.36 20.55 25.79
C ALA A 133 0.58 21.70 26.79
N GLU A 134 1.78 22.30 26.85
CA GLU A 134 2.11 23.30 27.88
C GLU A 134 1.12 24.47 27.91
N GLU A 135 0.78 25.02 26.75
CA GLU A 135 -0.18 26.12 26.61
C GLU A 135 -1.64 25.69 26.87
N LEU A 136 -1.92 24.39 26.83
CA LEU A 136 -3.26 23.83 27.02
C LEU A 136 -3.57 23.51 28.49
N ARG A 137 -2.58 23.59 29.40
CA ARG A 137 -2.78 23.28 30.83
C ARG A 137 -4.02 23.94 31.45
N PRO A 138 -4.36 25.23 31.17
CA PRO A 138 -5.53 25.87 31.77
C PRO A 138 -6.87 25.23 31.38
N VAL A 139 -6.93 24.52 30.26
CA VAL A 139 -8.16 23.88 29.75
C VAL A 139 -8.18 22.37 29.98
N ILE A 140 -7.14 21.79 30.58
CA ILE A 140 -7.05 20.34 30.80
C ILE A 140 -7.33 20.01 32.27
N SER A 141 -8.35 19.18 32.49
CA SER A 141 -8.61 18.52 33.76
C SER A 141 -7.97 17.12 33.75
N LEU A 142 -6.82 17.00 34.41
CA LEU A 142 -6.13 15.72 34.63
C LEU A 142 -6.83 14.93 35.73
N SER A 143 -6.53 13.63 35.82
CA SER A 143 -7.13 12.71 36.79
C SER A 143 -8.67 12.77 36.82
N THR A 144 -9.29 13.08 35.68
CA THR A 144 -10.74 13.29 35.56
C THR A 144 -11.29 12.31 34.53
N GLN A 145 -11.95 11.27 35.01
CA GLN A 145 -12.50 10.20 34.18
C GLN A 145 -13.92 10.55 33.73
N VAL A 146 -14.19 10.46 32.42
CA VAL A 146 -15.56 10.60 31.90
C VAL A 146 -16.32 9.28 32.07
N LEU A 147 -17.47 9.33 32.75
CA LEU A 147 -18.30 8.17 33.04
C LEU A 147 -19.46 8.00 32.06
N SER A 148 -20.09 9.12 31.67
CA SER A 148 -21.20 9.12 30.72
C SER A 148 -21.29 10.44 29.96
N VAL A 149 -21.78 10.37 28.72
CA VAL A 149 -22.07 11.52 27.85
C VAL A 149 -23.45 11.30 27.26
N ASN A 150 -24.42 12.13 27.66
CA ASN A 150 -25.82 11.97 27.29
C ASN A 150 -26.36 13.24 26.64
N LYS A 151 -27.20 13.06 25.61
CA LYS A 151 -27.92 14.18 25.02
C LYS A 151 -28.99 14.67 26.00
N THR A 152 -29.09 15.98 26.19
CA THR A 152 -30.09 16.61 27.05
C THR A 152 -31.27 17.11 26.22
N SER A 153 -32.48 17.03 26.78
CA SER A 153 -33.71 17.51 26.14
C SER A 153 -33.93 19.03 26.24
N ASP A 154 -33.23 19.70 27.16
CA ASP A 154 -33.51 21.10 27.51
C ASP A 154 -32.63 22.07 26.72
N ALA A 155 -33.25 22.92 25.91
CA ALA A 155 -32.60 24.04 25.25
C ALA A 155 -32.39 25.19 26.25
N THR A 156 -31.14 25.47 26.63
CA THR A 156 -30.82 26.70 27.38
C THR A 156 -30.23 27.74 26.43
N GLY A 157 -31.03 28.75 26.09
CA GLY A 157 -30.56 29.97 25.44
C GLY A 157 -30.82 30.04 23.93
N GLY A 158 -31.97 30.61 23.55
CA GLY A 158 -32.17 31.37 22.31
C GLY A 158 -32.02 30.69 20.93
N GLY A 159 -31.57 29.44 20.83
CA GLY A 159 -31.46 28.70 19.57
C GLY A 159 -31.78 27.23 19.79
N GLY A 160 -32.92 26.76 19.30
CA GLY A 160 -33.51 25.44 19.62
C GLY A 160 -32.71 24.21 19.18
N GLY A 161 -31.73 23.78 19.98
CA GLY A 161 -31.16 22.43 20.00
C GLY A 161 -30.65 22.07 21.41
N GLY A 162 -30.88 20.83 21.86
CA GLY A 162 -30.39 20.33 23.15
C GLY A 162 -28.86 20.19 23.20
N GLY A 163 -28.26 20.30 24.40
CA GLY A 163 -26.82 20.14 24.64
C GLY A 163 -26.43 18.71 25.07
N TRP A 164 -25.19 18.56 25.52
CA TRP A 164 -24.61 17.32 26.06
C TRP A 164 -24.30 17.47 27.55
N GLU A 165 -24.78 16.54 28.36
CA GLU A 165 -24.35 16.39 29.75
C GLU A 165 -23.18 15.41 29.79
N VAL A 166 -22.06 15.87 30.34
CA VAL A 166 -20.85 15.07 30.57
C VAL A 166 -20.71 14.85 32.07
N GLU A 167 -20.78 13.59 32.48
CA GLU A 167 -20.56 13.16 33.86
C GLU A 167 -19.10 12.71 34.01
N THR A 168 -18.42 13.26 35.01
CA THR A 168 -17.00 12.98 35.26
C THR A 168 -16.76 12.60 36.71
N ARG A 169 -15.72 11.81 36.96
CA ARG A 169 -15.21 11.48 38.30
C ARG A 169 -13.79 11.99 38.45
N ASP A 170 -13.56 12.78 39.51
CA ASP A 170 -12.22 13.12 39.95
C ASP A 170 -11.61 11.90 40.64
N LEU A 171 -10.46 11.41 40.15
CA LEU A 171 -9.87 10.16 40.63
C LEU A 171 -9.08 10.31 41.94
N GLY A 172 -8.83 11.54 42.39
CA GLY A 172 -8.17 11.82 43.67
C GLY A 172 -9.16 11.91 44.83
N THR A 173 -10.35 12.43 44.57
CA THR A 173 -11.42 12.64 45.57
C THR A 173 -12.57 11.64 45.45
N ASP A 174 -12.67 10.93 44.31
CA ASP A 174 -13.80 10.09 43.90
C ASP A 174 -15.14 10.84 43.78
N GLU A 175 -15.12 12.19 43.83
CA GLU A 175 -16.29 13.04 43.59
C GLU A 175 -16.74 12.96 42.13
N THR A 176 -18.06 12.89 41.92
CA THR A 176 -18.66 12.86 40.59
C THR A 176 -19.37 14.18 40.31
N THR A 177 -19.07 14.80 39.17
CA THR A 177 -19.65 16.08 38.74
C THR A 177 -20.29 15.97 37.37
N ARG A 178 -21.27 16.84 37.08
CA ARG A 178 -21.94 16.92 35.79
C ARG A 178 -21.83 18.32 35.22
N ALA A 179 -21.47 18.41 33.94
CA ALA A 179 -21.35 19.68 33.24
C ALA A 179 -22.01 19.62 31.86
N ARG A 180 -22.62 20.74 31.46
CA ARG A 180 -23.25 20.90 30.14
C ARG A 180 -22.32 21.57 29.14
N PHE A 181 -22.35 21.05 27.91
CA PHE A 181 -21.60 21.50 26.74
C PHE A 181 -22.51 21.48 25.50
N ASP A 182 -22.23 22.34 24.53
CA ASP A 182 -22.99 22.39 23.28
C ASP A 182 -22.47 21.36 22.27
N ALA A 183 -21.18 21.04 22.34
CA ALA A 183 -20.54 20.03 21.52
C ALA A 183 -19.53 19.18 22.30
N VAL A 184 -19.32 17.94 21.83
CA VAL A 184 -18.39 16.97 22.41
C VAL A 184 -17.50 16.39 21.33
N LEU A 185 -16.18 16.50 21.49
CA LEU A 185 -15.18 15.83 20.66
C LEU A 185 -14.58 14.66 21.43
N VAL A 186 -14.79 13.45 20.94
CA VAL A 186 -14.26 12.22 21.49
C VAL A 186 -12.87 11.96 20.90
N ALA A 187 -11.86 12.00 21.76
CA ALA A 187 -10.45 11.72 21.43
C ALA A 187 -9.85 10.65 22.37
N SER A 188 -10.68 9.73 22.86
CA SER A 188 -10.31 8.68 23.81
C SER A 188 -9.45 7.56 23.22
N GLY A 189 -9.30 7.52 21.89
CA GLY A 189 -8.56 6.50 21.15
C GLY A 189 -9.30 5.16 21.06
N HIS A 190 -8.72 4.22 20.30
CA HIS A 190 -9.31 2.90 20.02
C HIS A 190 -8.30 1.74 20.14
N TYR A 191 -7.17 1.96 20.82
CA TYR A 191 -6.16 0.93 21.12
C TYR A 191 -6.11 0.63 22.61
N ASN A 192 -7.29 0.34 23.17
CA ASN A 192 -7.42 0.03 24.59
C ASN A 192 -8.20 -1.26 24.85
N ASP A 193 -9.29 -1.53 24.14
CA ASP A 193 -10.10 -2.72 24.40
C ASP A 193 -9.69 -3.93 23.53
N PRO A 194 -9.06 -4.99 24.08
CA PRO A 194 -8.46 -6.06 23.28
C PRO A 194 -9.48 -6.88 22.49
N PHE A 195 -9.07 -7.37 21.32
CA PHE A 195 -9.81 -8.37 20.57
C PHE A 195 -9.09 -9.72 20.64
N ILE A 196 -9.74 -10.74 21.19
CA ILE A 196 -9.25 -12.13 21.18
C ILE A 196 -10.35 -12.99 20.52
N PRO A 197 -10.10 -13.57 19.33
CA PRO A 197 -11.11 -14.34 18.61
C PRO A 197 -11.54 -15.57 19.40
N ASP A 198 -12.78 -15.99 19.17
CA ASP A 198 -13.26 -17.28 19.67
C ASP A 198 -12.71 -18.40 18.76
N ILE A 199 -11.82 -19.21 19.32
CA ILE A 199 -11.17 -20.34 18.66
C ILE A 199 -11.56 -21.60 19.45
N PRO A 200 -11.97 -22.70 18.79
CA PRO A 200 -12.31 -23.95 19.47
C PRO A 200 -11.28 -24.34 20.54
N GLY A 201 -11.76 -24.61 21.75
CA GLY A 201 -10.96 -25.03 22.90
C GLY A 201 -10.14 -23.94 23.61
N LEU A 202 -10.14 -22.68 23.12
CA LEU A 202 -9.33 -21.61 23.72
C LEU A 202 -9.69 -21.32 25.19
N ALA A 203 -11.00 -21.25 25.49
CA ALA A 203 -11.47 -21.01 26.86
C ALA A 203 -11.09 -22.15 27.82
N ASP A 204 -11.21 -23.39 27.37
CA ASP A 204 -10.81 -24.56 28.15
C ASP A 204 -9.29 -24.62 28.35
N PHE A 205 -8.52 -24.19 27.34
CA PHE A 205 -7.07 -24.11 27.42
C PHE A 205 -6.62 -23.07 28.46
N ASP A 206 -7.21 -21.87 28.43
CA ASP A 206 -6.91 -20.82 29.42
C ASP A 206 -7.29 -21.27 30.83
N LYS A 207 -8.45 -21.92 31.00
CA LYS A 207 -8.89 -22.48 32.29
C LYS A 207 -7.94 -23.56 32.81
N ALA A 208 -7.44 -24.43 31.94
CA ALA A 208 -6.51 -25.50 32.30
C ALA A 208 -5.09 -25.00 32.56
N HIS A 209 -4.67 -23.92 31.89
CA HIS A 209 -3.33 -23.32 31.99
C HIS A 209 -3.41 -21.80 32.21
N PRO A 210 -3.87 -21.34 33.40
CA PRO A 210 -4.04 -19.91 33.65
C PRO A 210 -2.75 -19.11 33.45
N GLY A 211 -2.86 -17.98 32.76
CA GLY A 211 -1.71 -17.10 32.46
C GLY A 211 -0.87 -17.52 31.25
N SER A 212 -1.24 -18.61 30.55
CA SER A 212 -0.62 -19.00 29.29
C SER A 212 -1.10 -18.16 28.10
N ILE A 213 -2.31 -17.59 28.16
CA ILE A 213 -2.86 -16.73 27.12
C ILE A 213 -2.78 -15.26 27.54
N THR A 214 -2.31 -14.41 26.64
CA THR A 214 -2.27 -12.95 26.85
C THR A 214 -2.55 -12.18 25.55
N HIS A 215 -2.66 -10.87 25.66
CA HIS A 215 -2.82 -9.94 24.54
C HIS A 215 -1.69 -8.91 24.52
N SER A 216 -1.36 -8.37 23.35
CA SER A 216 -0.31 -7.36 23.18
C SER A 216 -0.46 -6.13 24.08
N LYS A 217 -1.69 -5.77 24.50
CA LYS A 217 -1.97 -4.71 25.49
C LYS A 217 -1.16 -4.87 26.80
N PHE A 218 -0.98 -6.11 27.24
CA PHE A 218 -0.37 -6.44 28.52
C PHE A 218 1.12 -6.77 28.41
N TYR A 219 1.69 -6.77 27.20
CA TYR A 219 3.11 -6.97 26.98
C TYR A 219 3.91 -5.76 27.51
N ARG A 220 5.02 -6.00 28.21
CA ARG A 220 5.94 -4.95 28.72
C ARG A 220 7.37 -5.15 28.25
N ASN A 221 7.85 -6.38 28.35
CA ASN A 221 9.13 -6.79 27.83
C ASN A 221 9.15 -8.29 27.58
N ALA A 222 10.21 -8.74 26.93
CA ALA A 222 10.41 -10.12 26.53
C ALA A 222 10.77 -11.04 27.71
N ALA A 223 11.26 -10.49 28.83
CA ALA A 223 11.87 -11.30 29.90
C ALA A 223 10.96 -12.39 30.47
N GLN A 224 9.65 -12.14 30.52
CA GLN A 224 8.65 -13.12 30.96
C GLN A 224 8.49 -14.34 30.03
N TYR A 225 9.07 -14.30 28.83
CA TYR A 225 9.05 -15.35 27.82
C TYR A 225 10.37 -16.12 27.74
N LYS A 226 11.32 -15.85 28.64
CA LYS A 226 12.62 -16.52 28.65
C LYS A 226 12.45 -18.05 28.73
N ASP A 227 13.12 -18.77 27.83
CA ASP A 227 13.14 -20.23 27.73
C ASP A 227 11.76 -20.89 27.48
N LYS A 228 10.71 -20.10 27.19
CA LYS A 228 9.34 -20.60 26.93
C LYS A 228 9.13 -20.90 25.45
N LYS A 229 8.29 -21.89 25.14
CA LYS A 229 7.78 -22.09 23.78
C LYS A 229 6.57 -21.18 23.52
N VAL A 230 6.71 -20.23 22.59
CA VAL A 230 5.76 -19.13 22.42
C VAL A 230 5.10 -19.14 21.04
N ILE A 231 3.78 -18.90 21.01
CA ILE A 231 3.03 -18.58 19.80
C ILE A 231 2.64 -17.09 19.79
N ILE A 232 2.91 -16.41 18.69
CA ILE A 232 2.39 -15.07 18.38
C ILE A 232 1.25 -15.23 17.38
N VAL A 233 0.07 -14.68 17.69
CA VAL A 233 -1.10 -14.73 16.80
C VAL A 233 -1.30 -13.37 16.15
N GLY A 234 -1.10 -13.29 14.83
CA GLY A 234 -1.20 -12.07 14.03
C GLY A 234 0.14 -11.48 13.62
N ASN A 235 0.18 -10.87 12.43
CA ASN A 235 1.42 -10.42 11.76
C ASN A 235 1.38 -8.94 11.33
N SER A 236 0.55 -8.12 11.98
CA SER A 236 0.59 -6.66 11.81
C SER A 236 1.72 -6.05 12.65
N ALA A 237 1.74 -4.72 12.83
CA ALA A 237 2.81 -3.99 13.52
C ALA A 237 3.21 -4.62 14.88
N SER A 238 2.24 -4.88 15.78
CA SER A 238 2.54 -5.49 17.08
C SER A 238 3.07 -6.92 16.97
N GLY A 239 2.51 -7.74 16.08
CA GLY A 239 2.96 -9.13 15.91
C GLY A 239 4.38 -9.22 15.38
N ILE A 240 4.73 -8.35 14.42
CA ILE A 240 6.10 -8.25 13.89
C ILE A 240 7.08 -7.80 14.98
N ASP A 241 6.72 -6.79 15.77
CA ASP A 241 7.62 -6.23 16.78
C ASP A 241 7.81 -7.16 17.99
N LEU A 242 6.71 -7.69 18.55
CA LEU A 242 6.77 -8.58 19.71
C LEU A 242 7.42 -9.91 19.36
N SER A 243 7.19 -10.47 18.16
CA SER A 243 7.86 -11.72 17.77
C SER A 243 9.38 -11.57 17.74
N ALA A 244 9.89 -10.45 17.21
CA ALA A 244 11.34 -10.17 17.18
C ALA A 244 11.93 -9.94 18.58
N GLN A 245 11.21 -9.25 19.48
CA GLN A 245 11.68 -9.06 20.85
C GLN A 245 11.66 -10.38 21.66
N ILE A 246 10.60 -11.17 21.50
CA ILE A 246 10.44 -12.45 22.22
C ILE A 246 11.44 -13.49 21.72
N SER A 247 11.74 -13.53 20.42
CA SER A 247 12.74 -14.46 19.87
C SER A 247 14.14 -14.26 20.43
N ALA A 248 14.44 -13.11 21.01
CA ALA A 248 15.74 -12.86 21.66
C ALA A 248 15.93 -13.64 22.97
N VAL A 249 14.86 -14.17 23.56
CA VAL A 249 14.90 -14.84 24.88
C VAL A 249 14.12 -16.15 24.97
N CYS A 250 13.16 -16.40 24.07
CA CYS A 250 12.32 -17.59 24.13
C CYS A 250 13.05 -18.86 23.66
N ALA A 251 12.43 -20.03 23.88
CA ALA A 251 12.86 -21.25 23.22
C ALA A 251 12.55 -21.12 21.72
N LEU A 252 13.59 -21.14 20.88
CA LEU A 252 13.45 -21.00 19.43
C LEU A 252 12.95 -22.29 18.78
N PRO A 253 12.21 -22.19 17.65
CA PRO A 253 11.75 -20.94 17.02
C PRO A 253 10.51 -20.35 17.72
N VAL A 254 10.35 -19.03 17.66
CA VAL A 254 9.04 -18.42 17.97
C VAL A 254 8.04 -18.82 16.88
N ILE A 255 6.87 -19.29 17.25
CA ILE A 255 5.84 -19.68 16.28
C ILE A 255 4.99 -18.45 15.97
N VAL A 256 4.82 -18.11 14.70
CA VAL A 256 4.00 -16.97 14.27
C VAL A 256 2.84 -17.49 13.43
N SER A 257 1.64 -17.48 14.01
CA SER A 257 0.40 -17.85 13.32
C SER A 257 -0.16 -16.65 12.56
N GLU A 258 -0.33 -16.80 11.26
CA GLU A 258 -0.85 -15.76 10.38
C GLU A 258 -1.96 -16.28 9.46
N LYS A 259 -3.00 -15.45 9.29
CA LYS A 259 -4.15 -15.74 8.43
C LYS A 259 -3.92 -15.33 6.98
N THR A 260 -3.10 -14.31 6.78
CA THR A 260 -2.82 -13.69 5.47
C THR A 260 -1.36 -13.26 5.43
N VAL A 261 -0.67 -13.53 4.33
CA VAL A 261 0.71 -13.04 4.12
C VAL A 261 0.69 -11.51 3.96
N PRO A 262 1.59 -10.74 4.61
CA PRO A 262 1.64 -9.30 4.46
C PRO A 262 2.02 -8.87 3.03
N ASN A 263 1.36 -7.84 2.48
CA ASN A 263 1.67 -7.28 1.15
C ASN A 263 2.96 -6.42 1.11
N ALA A 264 3.62 -6.19 2.24
CA ALA A 264 4.82 -5.34 2.33
C ALA A 264 6.10 -6.17 2.35
N PRO A 265 7.25 -5.63 1.89
CA PRO A 265 8.54 -6.30 2.03
C PRO A 265 8.77 -6.72 3.49
N ALA A 266 8.93 -8.02 3.71
CA ALA A 266 9.19 -8.58 5.02
C ALA A 266 10.67 -8.92 5.15
N GLU A 267 11.18 -8.80 6.38
CA GLU A 267 12.50 -9.30 6.73
C GLU A 267 12.50 -10.83 6.73
N ASP A 268 13.59 -11.44 6.26
CA ASP A 268 13.77 -12.88 6.42
C ASP A 268 13.97 -13.22 7.90
N ARG A 269 12.95 -13.85 8.48
CA ARG A 269 12.91 -14.28 9.88
C ARG A 269 13.10 -15.79 10.05
N SER A 270 13.43 -16.52 8.99
CA SER A 270 13.51 -17.98 9.00
C SER A 270 14.52 -18.56 9.99
N SER A 271 15.52 -17.76 10.39
CA SER A 271 16.53 -18.14 11.37
C SER A 271 16.03 -18.19 12.82
N TRP A 272 14.92 -17.52 13.13
CA TRP A 272 14.40 -17.41 14.51
C TRP A 272 12.88 -17.58 14.65
N ALA A 273 12.11 -17.54 13.56
CA ALA A 273 10.67 -17.72 13.57
C ALA A 273 10.22 -18.86 12.65
N LYS A 274 9.20 -19.59 13.11
CA LYS A 274 8.43 -20.56 12.33
C LYS A 274 7.06 -19.97 12.03
N THR A 275 6.80 -19.65 10.77
CA THR A 275 5.47 -19.20 10.33
C THR A 275 4.52 -20.39 10.20
N THR A 276 3.29 -20.27 10.71
CA THR A 276 2.22 -21.26 10.59
C THR A 276 0.91 -20.59 10.14
N PRO A 277 -0.04 -21.34 9.56
CA PRO A 277 -1.36 -20.79 9.21
C PRO A 277 -2.19 -20.46 10.47
N GLU A 278 -3.44 -20.03 10.29
CA GLU A 278 -4.32 -19.72 11.41
C GLU A 278 -4.54 -20.93 12.33
N ILE A 279 -4.67 -20.67 13.64
CA ILE A 279 -4.96 -21.71 14.62
C ILE A 279 -6.38 -22.23 14.40
N ALA A 280 -6.49 -23.56 14.25
CA ALA A 280 -7.77 -24.24 14.13
C ALA A 280 -8.37 -24.61 15.49
N GLU A 281 -7.54 -25.03 16.46
CA GLU A 281 -8.02 -25.52 17.76
C GLU A 281 -6.93 -25.45 18.84
N PHE A 282 -7.35 -25.15 20.07
CA PHE A 282 -6.56 -25.34 21.29
C PHE A 282 -6.97 -26.63 21.99
N ILE A 283 -5.99 -27.44 22.38
CA ILE A 283 -6.21 -28.74 23.03
C ILE A 283 -5.51 -28.69 24.41
N PRO A 284 -6.25 -28.59 25.53
CA PRO A 284 -5.67 -28.39 26.85
C PRO A 284 -4.65 -29.46 27.25
N ASP A 285 -4.93 -30.72 26.92
CA ASP A 285 -4.04 -31.84 27.20
C ASP A 285 -2.71 -31.74 26.44
N GLY A 286 -1.60 -31.81 27.17
CA GLY A 286 -0.25 -31.65 26.62
C GLY A 286 0.07 -30.26 26.08
N ARG A 287 -0.74 -29.23 26.43
CA ARG A 287 -0.61 -27.84 25.94
C ARG A 287 -0.46 -27.79 24.42
N ARG A 288 -1.42 -28.40 23.72
CA ARG A 288 -1.38 -28.59 22.26
C ARG A 288 -2.16 -27.51 21.51
N VAL A 289 -1.63 -27.11 20.35
CA VAL A 289 -2.29 -26.19 19.43
C VAL A 289 -2.25 -26.77 18.02
N ARG A 290 -3.41 -26.90 17.38
CA ARG A 290 -3.56 -27.38 16.00
C ARG A 290 -3.77 -26.21 15.06
N PHE A 291 -3.04 -26.19 13.95
CA PHE A 291 -3.17 -25.19 12.89
C PHE A 291 -4.04 -25.69 11.73
N ALA A 292 -4.47 -24.78 10.86
CA ALA A 292 -5.37 -25.08 9.74
C ALA A 292 -4.82 -26.10 8.73
N ASP A 293 -3.49 -26.26 8.64
CA ASP A 293 -2.84 -27.28 7.82
C ASP A 293 -2.78 -28.68 8.48
N GLY A 294 -3.37 -28.82 9.67
CA GLY A 294 -3.38 -30.04 10.46
C GLY A 294 -2.13 -30.27 11.31
N THR A 295 -1.11 -29.40 11.21
CA THR A 295 0.07 -29.49 12.08
C THR A 295 -0.31 -29.23 13.54
N VAL A 296 0.37 -29.92 14.46
CA VAL A 296 0.12 -29.80 15.90
C VAL A 296 1.43 -29.50 16.60
N GLU A 297 1.45 -28.41 17.36
CA GLU A 297 2.53 -28.08 18.27
C GLU A 297 2.16 -28.44 19.69
N THR A 298 3.09 -29.03 20.44
CA THR A 298 2.91 -29.47 21.83
C THR A 298 3.75 -28.63 22.78
N GLY A 299 3.41 -28.66 24.08
CA GLY A 299 4.20 -28.00 25.11
C GLY A 299 4.24 -26.48 24.97
N ILE A 300 3.15 -25.85 24.53
CA ILE A 300 3.07 -24.40 24.36
C ILE A 300 2.97 -23.72 25.73
N ASP A 301 3.96 -22.90 26.08
CA ASP A 301 4.02 -22.21 27.37
C ASP A 301 3.29 -20.86 27.38
N ALA A 302 3.28 -20.17 26.24
CA ALA A 302 2.61 -18.88 26.11
C ALA A 302 2.05 -18.64 24.71
N VAL A 303 0.89 -17.98 24.65
CA VAL A 303 0.28 -17.49 23.41
C VAL A 303 -0.04 -16.01 23.56
N VAL A 304 0.52 -15.19 22.67
CA VAL A 304 0.35 -13.73 22.67
C VAL A 304 -0.51 -13.34 21.48
N PHE A 305 -1.75 -12.94 21.77
CA PHE A 305 -2.65 -12.40 20.75
C PHE A 305 -2.23 -10.97 20.37
N CYS A 306 -1.83 -10.82 19.11
CA CYS A 306 -1.53 -9.54 18.45
C CYS A 306 -2.64 -9.20 17.44
N THR A 307 -3.89 -9.49 17.82
CA THR A 307 -5.09 -9.46 16.98
C THR A 307 -5.81 -8.11 16.98
N GLY A 308 -5.26 -7.11 17.67
CA GLY A 308 -5.75 -5.74 17.66
C GLY A 308 -6.84 -5.49 18.70
N TYR A 309 -7.66 -4.48 18.44
CA TYR A 309 -8.56 -3.90 19.43
C TYR A 309 -9.94 -3.65 18.82
N PHE A 310 -10.95 -3.54 19.67
CA PHE A 310 -12.25 -3.01 19.31
C PHE A 310 -12.25 -1.48 19.32
N TYR A 311 -13.11 -0.88 18.49
CA TYR A 311 -13.62 0.46 18.79
C TYR A 311 -14.54 0.35 20.02
N SER A 312 -14.30 1.19 21.03
CA SER A 312 -15.06 1.19 22.28
C SER A 312 -15.14 2.61 22.84
N PHE A 313 -16.37 3.07 23.09
CA PHE A 313 -16.69 4.37 23.69
C PHE A 313 -17.72 4.16 24.81
N PRO A 314 -17.33 3.54 25.94
CA PRO A 314 -18.28 3.03 26.94
C PRO A 314 -19.10 4.13 27.63
N PHE A 315 -18.61 5.36 27.66
CA PHE A 315 -19.33 6.54 28.15
C PHE A 315 -20.45 7.01 27.19
N LEU A 316 -20.53 6.47 25.97
CA LEU A 316 -21.62 6.69 25.00
C LEU A 316 -22.56 5.48 24.85
N ARG A 317 -22.58 4.57 25.84
CA ARG A 317 -23.37 3.32 25.79
C ARG A 317 -24.89 3.51 25.60
N ASP A 318 -25.39 4.71 25.90
CA ASP A 318 -26.81 5.06 25.82
C ASP A 318 -27.11 5.95 24.59
N LEU A 319 -26.11 6.24 23.74
CA LEU A 319 -26.28 7.00 22.50
C LEU A 319 -27.15 6.21 21.50
N SER A 320 -28.12 6.88 20.91
CA SER A 320 -29.02 6.29 19.90
C SER A 320 -29.15 7.22 18.68
N PRO A 321 -28.83 6.75 17.46
CA PRO A 321 -28.23 5.45 17.13
C PRO A 321 -26.81 5.25 17.71
N PRO A 322 -26.41 4.01 18.09
CA PRO A 322 -25.10 3.78 18.69
C PRO A 322 -23.96 3.91 17.66
N VAL A 323 -22.86 4.53 18.06
CA VAL A 323 -21.63 4.60 17.25
C VAL A 323 -20.85 3.28 17.28
N VAL A 324 -20.99 2.48 18.34
CA VAL A 324 -20.33 1.17 18.48
C VAL A 324 -21.37 0.09 18.74
N THR A 325 -21.28 -1.02 18.00
CA THR A 325 -22.10 -2.23 18.22
C THR A 325 -21.23 -3.41 18.63
N ASP A 326 -20.65 -4.11 17.66
CA ASP A 326 -19.74 -5.25 17.83
C ASP A 326 -18.27 -4.83 18.01
N GLY A 327 -17.99 -3.53 17.95
CA GLY A 327 -16.64 -2.97 18.05
C GLY A 327 -15.78 -3.12 16.79
N ALA A 328 -16.31 -3.69 15.69
CA ALA A 328 -15.56 -3.85 14.45
C ALA A 328 -15.29 -2.52 13.75
N ARG A 329 -16.21 -1.55 13.87
CA ARG A 329 -16.11 -0.19 13.32
C ARG A 329 -16.87 0.83 14.17
N ALA A 330 -16.59 2.11 13.96
CA ALA A 330 -17.44 3.21 14.41
C ALA A 330 -18.47 3.54 13.31
N ARG A 331 -19.73 3.76 13.69
CA ARG A 331 -20.87 3.90 12.77
C ARG A 331 -21.41 5.32 12.80
N GLY A 332 -22.07 5.75 11.72
CA GLY A 332 -22.72 7.05 11.67
C GLY A 332 -21.73 8.20 11.53
N LEU A 333 -20.50 7.97 11.04
CA LEU A 333 -19.43 8.98 11.05
C LEU A 333 -19.11 9.53 9.66
N TYR A 334 -19.62 10.71 9.34
CA TYR A 334 -19.24 11.47 8.14
C TYR A 334 -17.77 11.85 8.16
N GLU A 335 -17.07 11.63 7.05
CA GLU A 335 -15.61 11.82 6.94
C GLU A 335 -14.83 11.12 8.07
N HIS A 336 -15.34 9.98 8.57
CA HIS A 336 -14.78 9.25 9.72
C HIS A 336 -14.67 10.07 11.01
N LEU A 337 -15.46 11.15 11.15
CA LEU A 337 -15.25 12.20 12.14
C LEU A 337 -16.54 12.71 12.76
N LEU A 338 -17.47 13.25 11.98
CA LEU A 338 -18.68 13.88 12.49
C LEU A 338 -19.81 12.87 12.61
N TYR A 339 -20.49 12.83 13.75
CA TYR A 339 -21.66 11.97 13.92
C TYR A 339 -22.84 12.52 13.11
N ALA A 340 -23.22 11.82 12.04
CA ALA A 340 -24.16 12.31 11.03
C ALA A 340 -25.56 12.63 11.59
N HIS A 341 -25.98 11.92 12.65
CA HIS A 341 -27.28 12.18 13.29
C HIS A 341 -27.28 13.45 14.15
N ASP A 342 -26.12 13.83 14.71
CA ASP A 342 -25.93 15.06 15.46
C ASP A 342 -24.46 15.53 15.36
N PRO A 343 -24.13 16.44 14.43
CA PRO A 343 -22.75 16.85 14.17
C PRO A 343 -22.15 17.75 15.27
N THR A 344 -22.86 17.97 16.38
CA THR A 344 -22.26 18.51 17.62
C THR A 344 -21.48 17.43 18.39
N LEU A 345 -21.53 16.17 17.95
CA LEU A 345 -20.65 15.09 18.41
C LEU A 345 -19.66 14.72 17.30
N ALA A 346 -18.37 14.70 17.64
CA ALA A 346 -17.28 14.37 16.72
C ALA A 346 -16.30 13.35 17.34
N PHE A 347 -15.56 12.63 16.50
CA PHE A 347 -14.60 11.60 16.89
C PHE A 347 -13.27 11.79 16.17
N ALA A 348 -12.20 12.08 16.91
CA ALA A 348 -10.87 12.23 16.34
C ALA A 348 -10.05 10.94 16.49
N GLY A 349 -9.23 10.65 15.47
CA GLY A 349 -8.32 9.50 15.48
C GLY A 349 -8.98 8.15 15.23
N VAL A 350 -10.18 8.12 14.64
CA VAL A 350 -10.86 6.88 14.21
C VAL A 350 -10.14 6.15 13.06
N PRO A 351 -9.58 6.83 12.03
CA PRO A 351 -8.93 6.14 10.92
C PRO A 351 -7.73 5.26 11.29
N GLN A 352 -7.58 4.15 10.57
CA GLN A 352 -6.49 3.18 10.72
C GLN A 352 -5.52 3.23 9.53
N ARG A 353 -4.29 2.71 9.72
CA ARG A 353 -3.21 2.68 8.72
C ARG A 353 -2.77 4.08 8.23
N ILE A 354 -2.93 5.06 9.11
CA ILE A 354 -2.57 6.47 8.92
C ILE A 354 -1.27 6.85 9.63
N VAL A 355 -0.86 8.11 9.47
CA VAL A 355 0.05 8.80 10.41
C VAL A 355 -0.78 9.64 11.40
N PRO A 356 -0.81 9.28 12.71
CA PRO A 356 -1.82 9.81 13.63
C PRO A 356 -1.84 11.33 13.85
N PHE A 357 -0.68 11.99 14.04
CA PHE A 357 -0.70 13.38 14.48
C PHE A 357 -1.15 14.35 13.38
N PRO A 358 -0.66 14.26 12.12
CA PRO A 358 -1.16 15.08 11.02
C PRO A 358 -2.64 14.83 10.71
N VAL A 359 -3.11 13.57 10.76
CA VAL A 359 -4.54 13.31 10.61
C VAL A 359 -5.35 13.97 11.73
N SER A 360 -4.85 13.93 12.96
CA SER A 360 -5.50 14.57 14.11
C SER A 360 -5.64 16.08 13.93
N GLU A 361 -4.61 16.75 13.44
CA GLU A 361 -4.69 18.19 13.14
C GLU A 361 -5.67 18.48 12.00
N ALA A 362 -5.62 17.71 10.91
CA ALA A 362 -6.56 17.88 9.79
C ALA A 362 -8.03 17.71 10.23
N GLN A 363 -8.32 16.70 11.07
CA GLN A 363 -9.65 16.49 11.64
C GLN A 363 -10.06 17.62 12.61
N ALA A 364 -9.17 17.99 13.53
CA ALA A 364 -9.40 19.07 14.50
C ALA A 364 -9.69 20.40 13.80
N ALA A 365 -8.95 20.70 12.74
CA ALA A 365 -9.07 21.91 11.95
C ALA A 365 -10.42 22.02 11.22
N TYR A 366 -10.94 20.90 10.72
CA TYR A 366 -12.25 20.84 10.07
C TYR A 366 -13.39 21.01 11.07
N VAL A 367 -13.33 20.30 12.21
CA VAL A 367 -14.35 20.37 13.27
C VAL A 367 -14.40 21.75 13.93
N ALA A 368 -13.24 22.31 14.28
CA ALA A 368 -13.17 23.62 14.93
C ALA A 368 -13.82 24.70 14.07
N ARG A 369 -13.54 24.71 12.76
CA ARG A 369 -14.14 25.64 11.81
C ARG A 369 -15.64 25.44 11.67
N ALA A 370 -16.11 24.19 11.56
CA ALA A 370 -17.53 23.88 11.50
C ALA A 370 -18.28 24.36 12.76
N TRP A 371 -17.78 24.01 13.94
CA TRP A 371 -18.38 24.43 15.21
C TRP A 371 -18.22 25.93 15.49
N SER A 372 -17.24 26.60 14.87
CA SER A 372 -17.11 28.06 14.97
C SER A 372 -18.13 28.83 14.14
N GLY A 373 -18.87 28.16 13.24
CA GLY A 373 -19.78 28.78 12.26
C GLY A 373 -19.09 29.19 10.94
N ARG A 374 -17.75 29.12 10.86
CA ARG A 374 -17.00 29.57 9.67
C ARG A 374 -17.03 28.59 8.50
N LEU A 375 -17.50 27.36 8.71
CA LEU A 375 -17.56 26.33 7.67
C LEU A 375 -18.92 25.65 7.71
N ALA A 376 -19.68 25.78 6.62
CA ALA A 376 -20.93 25.08 6.46
C ALA A 376 -20.71 23.57 6.37
N LEU A 377 -21.56 22.81 7.06
CA LEU A 377 -21.61 21.37 6.97
C LEU A 377 -22.63 20.96 5.90
N PRO A 378 -22.42 19.82 5.22
CA PRO A 378 -23.43 19.27 4.32
C PRO A 378 -24.69 18.84 5.10
N GLY A 379 -25.80 18.67 4.39
CA GLY A 379 -27.05 18.18 4.98
C GLY A 379 -26.91 16.75 5.53
N ARG A 380 -27.79 16.37 6.47
CA ARG A 380 -27.76 15.03 7.10
C ARG A 380 -27.88 13.89 6.08
N ASP A 381 -28.67 14.08 5.03
CA ASP A 381 -28.83 13.10 3.96
C ASP A 381 -27.55 12.91 3.15
N GLU A 382 -26.80 13.99 2.90
CA GLU A 382 -25.50 13.92 2.23
C GLU A 382 -24.45 13.24 3.13
N MET A 383 -24.48 13.52 4.43
CA MET A 383 -23.63 12.82 5.40
C MET A 383 -23.93 11.32 5.45
N ALA A 384 -25.20 10.93 5.44
CA ALA A 384 -25.63 9.54 5.40
C ALA A 384 -25.26 8.87 4.08
N ALA A 385 -25.43 9.56 2.95
CA ALA A 385 -25.05 9.08 1.63
C ALA A 385 -23.53 8.83 1.53
N TRP A 386 -22.72 9.68 2.16
CA TRP A 386 -21.28 9.47 2.24
C TRP A 386 -20.91 8.17 2.97
N GLU A 387 -21.55 7.87 4.11
CA GLU A 387 -21.27 6.62 4.83
C GLU A 387 -21.77 5.42 4.03
N ALA A 388 -22.96 5.51 3.42
CA ALA A 388 -23.50 4.46 2.56
C ALA A 388 -22.54 4.14 1.39
N ALA A 389 -21.98 5.17 0.74
CA ALA A 389 -20.97 4.99 -0.31
C ALA A 389 -19.69 4.34 0.22
N ALA A 390 -19.21 4.76 1.40
CA ALA A 390 -18.03 4.16 2.03
C ALA A 390 -18.27 2.68 2.40
N LEU A 391 -19.49 2.32 2.82
CA LEU A 391 -19.89 0.94 3.11
C LEU A 391 -20.00 0.09 1.85
N ALA A 392 -20.57 0.64 0.78
CA ALA A 392 -20.63 -0.04 -0.52
C ALA A 392 -19.22 -0.34 -1.07
N GLU A 393 -18.29 0.61 -0.92
CA GLU A 393 -16.91 0.46 -1.38
C GLU A 393 -16.09 -0.53 -0.52
N LYS A 394 -16.19 -0.44 0.81
CA LYS A 394 -15.25 -1.11 1.74
C LYS A 394 -15.85 -2.29 2.51
N GLY A 395 -17.14 -2.52 2.40
CA GLY A 395 -17.90 -3.48 3.19
C GLY A 395 -18.17 -3.02 4.62
N GLU A 396 -19.04 -3.77 5.32
CA GLU A 396 -19.50 -3.42 6.67
C GLU A 396 -18.53 -3.78 7.80
N GLY A 397 -17.39 -4.40 7.47
CA GLY A 397 -16.42 -4.95 8.41
C GLY A 397 -15.40 -3.94 8.96
N LYS A 398 -14.26 -4.46 9.42
CA LYS A 398 -13.19 -3.69 10.10
C LYS A 398 -12.44 -2.71 9.18
N THR A 399 -12.67 -2.76 7.88
CA THR A 399 -11.92 -2.03 6.84
C THR A 399 -12.45 -0.64 6.55
N LEU A 400 -13.65 -0.27 7.01
CA LEU A 400 -14.29 1.01 6.69
C LEU A 400 -13.36 2.22 6.94
N HIS A 401 -12.71 2.24 8.10
CA HIS A 401 -11.82 3.32 8.52
C HIS A 401 -10.36 3.14 8.09
N ASN A 402 -10.04 2.11 7.32
CA ASN A 402 -8.69 1.92 6.81
C ASN A 402 -8.41 2.95 5.69
N LEU A 403 -7.39 3.79 5.92
CA LEU A 403 -6.91 4.81 4.99
C LEU A 403 -5.44 4.57 4.63
N ALA A 404 -5.04 3.32 4.40
CA ALA A 404 -3.70 3.03 3.90
C ALA A 404 -3.34 3.89 2.66
N PHE A 405 -2.07 4.30 2.58
CA PHE A 405 -1.55 5.15 1.50
C PHE A 405 -2.01 4.65 0.11
N PRO A 406 -2.46 5.54 -0.80
CA PRO A 406 -2.39 7.02 -0.70
C PRO A 406 -3.56 7.69 0.03
N ARG A 407 -4.52 6.93 0.58
CA ARG A 407 -5.79 7.48 1.09
C ARG A 407 -5.64 8.38 2.31
N ASP A 408 -4.66 8.13 3.18
CA ASP A 408 -4.35 8.99 4.34
C ASP A 408 -3.86 10.37 3.91
N LEU A 409 -2.94 10.42 2.94
CA LEU A 409 -2.46 11.67 2.35
C LEU A 409 -3.60 12.44 1.71
N GLU A 410 -4.41 11.77 0.89
CA GLU A 410 -5.57 12.39 0.22
C GLU A 410 -6.59 12.92 1.23
N TYR A 411 -6.80 12.20 2.34
CA TYR A 411 -7.67 12.64 3.43
C TYR A 411 -7.13 13.88 4.14
N ILE A 412 -5.85 13.91 4.50
CA ILE A 412 -5.19 15.09 5.10
C ILE A 412 -5.36 16.30 4.18
N ASN A 413 -4.99 16.16 2.90
CA ASN A 413 -5.03 17.26 1.95
C ASN A 413 -6.48 17.69 1.60
N ARG A 414 -7.44 16.76 1.60
CA ARG A 414 -8.87 17.08 1.43
C ARG A 414 -9.41 17.90 2.61
N LEU A 415 -9.14 17.48 3.84
CA LEU A 415 -9.55 18.23 5.03
C LEU A 415 -8.83 19.57 5.14
N HIS A 416 -7.56 19.64 4.72
CA HIS A 416 -6.84 20.91 4.57
C HIS A 416 -7.57 21.87 3.63
N ALA A 417 -7.87 21.44 2.40
CA ALA A 417 -8.53 22.28 1.41
C ALA A 417 -9.93 22.74 1.87
N ARG A 418 -10.72 21.82 2.43
CA ARG A 418 -12.05 22.15 2.98
C ARG A 418 -11.97 23.12 4.15
N SER A 419 -11.00 22.93 5.03
CA SER A 419 -10.76 23.84 6.14
C SER A 419 -10.37 25.24 5.66
N LEU A 420 -9.54 25.36 4.62
CA LEU A 420 -9.17 26.66 4.06
C LEU A 420 -10.30 27.37 3.31
N ALA A 421 -11.37 26.65 2.95
CA ALA A 421 -12.59 27.23 2.36
C ALA A 421 -13.48 27.93 3.40
N ALA A 422 -13.16 27.83 4.70
CA ALA A 422 -13.92 28.50 5.74
C ALA A 422 -13.83 30.03 5.62
N GLU A 423 -14.93 30.70 5.96
CA GLU A 423 -15.00 32.16 5.96
C GLU A 423 -13.91 32.76 6.86
N ARG A 424 -13.29 33.84 6.42
CA ARG A 424 -12.26 34.53 7.21
C ARG A 424 -12.94 35.37 8.29
N ARG A 425 -12.41 35.33 9.51
CA ARG A 425 -12.90 36.14 10.63
C ARG A 425 -11.82 37.13 11.08
N PRO A 426 -12.10 38.44 11.14
CA PRO A 426 -11.17 39.42 11.70
C PRO A 426 -10.74 39.05 13.13
N GLY A 427 -9.46 39.21 13.43
CA GLY A 427 -8.89 38.90 14.76
C GLY A 427 -8.39 37.47 14.94
N LEU A 428 -8.50 36.61 13.92
CA LEU A 428 -7.79 35.32 13.88
C LEU A 428 -6.46 35.45 13.14
N ASP A 429 -5.52 34.57 13.48
CA ASP A 429 -4.22 34.46 12.79
C ASP A 429 -4.37 34.20 11.29
N ASN A 430 -3.27 34.37 10.55
CA ASN A 430 -3.18 34.10 9.10
C ASN A 430 -4.27 34.87 8.31
N ASP A 431 -4.36 36.17 8.54
CA ASP A 431 -5.31 37.08 7.89
C ASP A 431 -6.77 36.61 8.02
N GLY A 432 -7.14 36.19 9.23
CA GLY A 432 -8.48 35.71 9.55
C GLY A 432 -8.76 34.26 9.19
N ALA A 433 -7.77 33.50 8.68
CA ALA A 433 -7.93 32.08 8.37
C ALA A 433 -7.88 31.17 9.62
N GLY A 434 -7.29 31.65 10.72
CA GLY A 434 -7.02 30.87 11.93
C GLY A 434 -5.80 29.96 11.77
N LYS A 435 -5.65 28.96 12.64
CA LYS A 435 -4.53 28.00 12.58
C LYS A 435 -4.59 27.17 11.28
N ILE A 436 -3.48 27.11 10.55
CA ILE A 436 -3.40 26.42 9.26
C ILE A 436 -3.36 24.89 9.46
N PRO A 437 -4.26 24.12 8.82
CA PRO A 437 -4.23 22.65 8.85
C PRO A 437 -2.98 22.09 8.16
N PRO A 438 -2.53 20.88 8.51
CA PRO A 438 -1.38 20.26 7.87
C PRO A 438 -1.63 20.02 6.38
N PHE A 439 -0.57 20.10 5.58
CA PHE A 439 -0.56 19.72 4.17
C PHE A 439 0.63 18.81 3.91
N TRP A 440 0.38 17.75 3.15
CA TRP A 440 1.40 16.83 2.70
C TRP A 440 1.73 17.09 1.24
N ASP A 441 2.90 17.70 1.07
CA ASP A 441 3.58 17.96 -0.18
C ASP A 441 4.21 16.68 -0.77
N ASP A 442 4.93 16.85 -1.88
CA ASP A 442 5.60 15.77 -2.58
C ASP A 442 6.70 15.09 -1.74
N GLU A 443 7.35 15.82 -0.83
CA GLU A 443 8.36 15.25 0.08
C GLU A 443 7.72 14.29 1.09
N LYS A 444 6.61 14.71 1.71
CA LYS A 444 5.87 13.84 2.62
C LYS A 444 5.20 12.69 1.89
N ARG A 445 4.70 12.89 0.67
CA ARG A 445 4.23 11.81 -0.21
C ARG A 445 5.32 10.78 -0.45
N TRP A 446 6.48 11.24 -0.91
CA TRP A 446 7.64 10.41 -1.23
C TRP A 446 8.11 9.60 -0.02
N THR A 447 8.16 10.24 1.15
CA THR A 447 8.51 9.60 2.43
C THR A 447 7.45 8.58 2.84
N ARG A 448 6.16 8.92 2.76
CA ARG A 448 5.04 8.04 3.16
C ARG A 448 4.91 6.81 2.26
N GLU A 449 5.18 6.95 0.97
CA GLU A 449 5.21 5.88 -0.02
C GLU A 449 6.34 4.87 0.27
N ARG A 450 7.55 5.39 0.54
CA ARG A 450 8.76 4.58 0.82
C ARG A 450 8.87 4.12 2.27
N PHE A 451 7.88 4.45 3.09
CA PHE A 451 7.83 4.14 4.51
C PHE A 451 8.26 2.71 4.88
N PRO A 452 7.77 1.63 4.20
CA PRO A 452 8.20 0.27 4.52
C PRO A 452 9.70 0.04 4.29
N LEU A 453 10.26 0.62 3.22
CA LEU A 453 11.68 0.51 2.88
C LEU A 453 12.55 1.28 3.87
N ILE A 454 12.13 2.47 4.29
CA ILE A 454 12.82 3.28 5.29
C ILE A 454 12.90 2.52 6.62
N LYS A 455 11.78 1.91 7.07
CA LYS A 455 11.79 1.13 8.32
C LYS A 455 12.65 -0.13 8.20
N LEU A 456 12.62 -0.81 7.05
CA LEU A 456 13.46 -1.97 6.80
C LEU A 456 14.96 -1.59 6.80
N ALA A 457 15.34 -0.51 6.14
CA ALA A 457 16.72 0.00 6.13
C ALA A 457 17.20 0.36 7.53
N SER A 458 16.36 1.02 8.33
CA SER A 458 16.64 1.30 9.75
C SER A 458 16.86 0.01 10.55
N ARG A 459 16.00 -1.01 10.41
CA ARG A 459 16.14 -2.28 11.14
C ARG A 459 17.43 -3.04 10.79
N LYS A 460 17.86 -3.00 9.52
CA LYS A 460 19.12 -3.63 9.07
C LYS A 460 20.37 -3.09 9.77
N LEU A 461 20.31 -1.90 10.36
CA LEU A 461 21.43 -1.33 11.12
C LEU A 461 21.57 -1.93 12.54
N GLY A 462 20.63 -2.78 12.98
CA GLY A 462 20.64 -3.31 14.35
C GLY A 462 20.59 -2.17 15.37
N GLU A 463 21.40 -2.23 16.42
CA GLU A 463 21.45 -1.19 17.47
C GLU A 463 21.93 0.18 16.98
N ARG A 464 22.71 0.22 15.89
CA ARG A 464 23.18 1.50 15.31
C ARG A 464 22.03 2.35 14.74
N ARG A 465 20.84 1.77 14.57
CA ARG A 465 19.65 2.50 14.13
C ARG A 465 19.29 3.66 15.07
N HIS A 466 19.66 3.58 16.35
CA HIS A 466 19.40 4.63 17.33
C HIS A 466 20.27 5.88 17.10
N GLU A 467 21.40 5.75 16.40
CA GLU A 467 22.31 6.85 16.05
C GLU A 467 21.80 7.67 14.85
N VAL A 468 20.91 7.09 14.06
CA VAL A 468 20.32 7.70 12.87
C VAL A 468 19.21 8.65 13.30
N THR A 469 19.31 9.91 12.89
CA THR A 469 18.38 11.00 13.24
C THR A 469 17.62 11.55 12.02
N THR A 470 18.12 11.31 10.80
CA THR A 470 17.53 11.84 9.56
C THR A 470 17.30 10.75 8.50
N LEU A 471 16.49 11.05 7.48
CA LEU A 471 16.22 10.13 6.36
C LEU A 471 17.46 9.96 5.47
N GLU A 472 18.23 11.03 5.29
CA GLU A 472 19.43 11.08 4.46
C GLU A 472 20.52 10.14 4.99
N GLN A 473 20.65 10.04 6.32
CA GLN A 473 21.58 9.09 6.97
C GLN A 473 21.23 7.62 6.69
N LEU A 474 19.98 7.32 6.30
CA LEU A 474 19.55 6.00 5.82
C LEU A 474 19.62 5.83 4.29
N GLY A 475 20.12 6.84 3.57
CA GLY A 475 20.14 6.86 2.11
C GLY A 475 18.83 7.33 1.47
N PHE A 476 17.94 7.97 2.24
CA PHE A 476 16.68 8.51 1.73
C PHE A 476 16.73 10.05 1.74
N ASP A 477 17.25 10.65 0.67
CA ASP A 477 17.30 12.11 0.52
C ASP A 477 16.30 12.57 -0.56
N TYR A 478 15.18 13.17 -0.14
CA TYR A 478 14.18 13.68 -1.07
C TYR A 478 14.73 14.83 -1.93
N LYS A 479 15.59 15.69 -1.40
CA LYS A 479 16.12 16.83 -2.16
C LYS A 479 17.14 16.37 -3.17
N ALA A 480 18.02 15.43 -2.83
CA ALA A 480 18.94 14.84 -3.78
C ALA A 480 18.19 13.98 -4.81
N TRP A 481 17.15 13.23 -4.40
CA TRP A 481 16.29 12.49 -5.33
C TRP A 481 15.55 13.45 -6.27
N LYS A 482 14.92 14.50 -5.74
CA LYS A 482 14.21 15.50 -6.54
C LYS A 482 15.17 16.36 -7.36
N ALA A 483 16.34 16.71 -6.85
CA ALA A 483 17.37 17.39 -7.63
C ALA A 483 17.93 16.46 -8.69
N GLY A 484 18.02 15.16 -8.46
CA GLY A 484 18.36 14.16 -9.46
C GLY A 484 17.28 14.03 -10.53
N VAL A 485 16.00 14.04 -10.14
CA VAL A 485 14.86 14.08 -11.08
C VAL A 485 14.77 15.42 -11.80
N ASP A 486 15.01 16.55 -11.12
CA ASP A 486 14.97 17.90 -11.67
C ASP A 486 16.24 18.19 -12.48
N GLU A 487 17.40 17.61 -12.16
CA GLU A 487 18.64 17.63 -12.95
C GLU A 487 18.56 16.62 -14.08
N GLU A 488 17.89 15.49 -13.96
CA GLU A 488 17.52 14.68 -15.11
C GLU A 488 16.54 15.45 -15.97
N GLU A 489 15.48 16.07 -15.44
CA GLU A 489 14.56 16.92 -16.19
C GLU A 489 15.23 18.16 -16.78
N LYS A 490 16.22 18.76 -16.10
CA LYS A 490 17.03 19.90 -16.56
C LYS A 490 18.18 19.49 -17.46
N LEU A 491 18.78 18.30 -17.32
CA LEU A 491 19.69 17.72 -18.32
C LEU A 491 18.86 17.27 -19.51
N PHE A 492 17.62 16.87 -19.34
CA PHE A 492 16.66 16.55 -20.39
C PHE A 492 16.02 17.82 -20.99
N HIS A 493 16.11 18.99 -20.34
CA HIS A 493 15.78 20.31 -20.91
C HIS A 493 17.00 21.06 -21.47
N ASN A 494 18.19 20.92 -20.86
CA ASN A 494 19.43 21.59 -21.26
C ASN A 494 20.27 20.75 -22.24
N SER A 495 20.25 19.41 -22.23
CA SER A 495 20.79 18.63 -23.37
C SER A 495 19.96 18.84 -24.64
N VAL A 496 18.74 19.32 -24.46
CA VAL A 496 17.76 19.67 -25.48
C VAL A 496 17.92 21.10 -26.00
N LEU A 497 18.45 22.02 -25.18
CA LEU A 497 18.66 23.43 -25.56
C LEU A 497 20.15 23.83 -25.72
N THR A 498 21.10 23.00 -25.28
CA THR A 498 22.55 23.31 -25.31
C THR A 498 23.43 22.15 -25.80
N GLN A 499 23.02 21.43 -26.84
CA GLN A 499 24.01 20.85 -27.76
C GLN A 499 24.28 21.83 -28.90
N ARG A 500 25.25 22.73 -28.68
CA ARG A 500 26.06 23.21 -29.80
C ARG A 500 26.95 22.04 -30.24
N CYS A 501 26.89 21.71 -31.53
CA CYS A 501 27.80 20.75 -32.16
C CYS A 501 29.26 21.02 -31.73
N PRO A 502 30.01 20.01 -31.28
CA PRO A 502 31.45 20.09 -31.30
C PRO A 502 31.91 20.18 -32.77
N PRO A 503 32.99 20.93 -33.08
CA PRO A 503 33.52 20.98 -34.43
C PRO A 503 33.93 19.58 -34.87
N ASN A 504 33.41 19.23 -36.03
CA ASN A 504 33.62 18.00 -36.75
C ASN A 504 35.12 17.64 -36.77
N THR A 505 35.52 16.65 -35.99
CA THR A 505 36.82 15.99 -36.17
C THR A 505 36.74 14.51 -35.77
N SER A 506 37.10 13.68 -36.76
CA SER A 506 37.44 12.24 -36.72
C SER A 506 36.31 11.20 -36.65
N ALA A 507 36.06 10.62 -37.83
CA ALA A 507 35.53 9.28 -38.13
C ALA A 507 34.31 8.78 -37.33
N GLU A 508 33.12 9.05 -37.88
CA GLU A 508 31.81 8.57 -37.42
C GLU A 508 31.74 7.04 -37.28
N GLN A 509 31.67 6.53 -36.05
CA GLN A 509 31.01 5.24 -35.78
C GLN A 509 29.50 5.51 -35.65
N LYS A 510 28.72 5.06 -36.63
CA LYS A 510 27.24 5.04 -36.55
C LYS A 510 26.80 4.28 -35.29
N ASP A 511 25.89 4.85 -34.50
CA ASP A 511 25.23 4.13 -33.39
C ASP A 511 24.57 2.87 -33.96
N PRO A 512 24.97 1.66 -33.52
CA PRO A 512 24.51 0.39 -34.10
C PRO A 512 23.02 0.10 -33.84
N ILE A 513 22.32 0.95 -33.09
CA ILE A 513 20.89 0.81 -32.76
C ILE A 513 19.99 1.58 -33.73
N ILE A 514 20.54 2.51 -34.52
CA ILE A 514 19.80 3.25 -35.55
C ILE A 514 19.35 2.28 -36.64
N LEU A 515 18.05 2.28 -36.94
CA LEU A 515 17.49 1.45 -38.01
C LEU A 515 17.71 2.07 -39.38
N THR A 516 17.90 1.20 -40.36
CA THR A 516 17.87 1.56 -41.78
C THR A 516 16.42 1.41 -42.29
N PRO A 517 15.90 2.36 -43.09
CA PRO A 517 14.59 2.23 -43.72
C PRO A 517 14.51 0.98 -44.61
N GLY A 518 13.41 0.23 -44.50
CA GLY A 518 13.06 -0.84 -45.43
C GLY A 518 12.49 -0.28 -46.74
N LYS A 519 11.93 -1.16 -47.59
CA LYS A 519 11.36 -0.74 -48.88
C LYS A 519 10.23 0.28 -48.65
N GLY A 520 10.28 1.41 -49.37
CA GLY A 520 9.26 2.46 -49.28
C GLY A 520 9.22 3.23 -47.95
N GLY A 521 10.22 3.05 -47.08
CA GLY A 521 10.25 3.65 -45.74
C GLY A 521 9.58 2.81 -44.65
N ALA A 522 9.22 1.56 -44.95
CA ALA A 522 8.63 0.65 -43.98
C ALA A 522 9.65 0.18 -42.92
N PHE A 523 9.15 -0.07 -41.71
CA PHE A 523 9.91 -0.76 -40.67
C PHE A 523 9.87 -2.29 -40.90
N GLU A 524 11.05 -2.90 -41.03
CA GLU A 524 11.20 -4.36 -41.15
C GLU A 524 11.84 -4.92 -39.88
N ARG A 525 11.20 -5.93 -39.28
CA ARG A 525 11.70 -6.61 -38.08
C ARG A 525 12.57 -7.79 -38.50
N VAL A 526 13.76 -7.87 -37.92
CA VAL A 526 14.66 -9.01 -38.08
C VAL A 526 14.25 -10.14 -37.12
N ASP A 527 14.21 -11.36 -37.65
CA ASP A 527 13.84 -12.56 -36.88
C ASP A 527 14.89 -12.94 -35.83
N ALA A 528 14.42 -13.57 -34.75
CA ALA A 528 15.26 -14.15 -33.72
C ALA A 528 16.14 -15.28 -34.28
N GLN A 529 17.45 -15.22 -33.99
CA GLN A 529 18.46 -16.15 -34.54
C GLN A 529 18.68 -17.40 -33.68
N PHE A 530 18.34 -17.36 -32.38
CA PHE A 530 18.46 -18.53 -31.50
C PHE A 530 17.06 -19.09 -31.24
N ARG A 531 16.83 -20.31 -31.73
CA ARG A 531 15.53 -20.99 -31.71
C ARG A 531 15.64 -22.45 -31.27
N ASN A 532 16.53 -22.75 -30.30
CA ASN A 532 16.48 -24.08 -29.67
C ASN A 532 15.25 -24.16 -28.76
N PHE A 533 14.81 -25.39 -28.47
CA PHE A 533 13.61 -25.65 -27.69
C PHE A 533 13.94 -26.49 -26.44
N ILE A 534 13.37 -26.13 -25.29
CA ILE A 534 13.39 -26.96 -24.08
C ILE A 534 12.40 -28.10 -24.28
N SER A 535 12.70 -29.30 -23.78
CA SER A 535 11.77 -30.43 -23.83
C SER A 535 11.61 -31.07 -22.46
N SER A 536 10.42 -31.58 -22.17
CA SER A 536 10.12 -32.40 -20.99
C SER A 536 10.78 -33.78 -21.04
N ASP A 537 11.27 -34.22 -22.20
CA ASP A 537 12.08 -35.43 -22.35
C ASP A 537 13.44 -35.26 -21.62
N PRO A 538 13.73 -36.06 -20.58
CA PRO A 538 15.00 -35.97 -19.85
C PRO A 538 16.25 -36.22 -20.72
N SER A 539 16.10 -36.86 -21.88
CA SER A 539 17.18 -37.15 -22.83
C SER A 539 17.42 -36.04 -23.86
N ALA A 540 16.58 -35.01 -23.89
CA ALA A 540 16.72 -33.89 -24.82
C ALA A 540 18.03 -33.11 -24.58
N LYS A 541 18.44 -32.31 -25.56
CA LYS A 541 19.59 -31.40 -25.43
C LYS A 541 19.38 -30.38 -24.30
N PHE A 542 18.16 -29.86 -24.20
CA PHE A 542 17.72 -28.91 -23.18
C PHE A 542 16.50 -29.49 -22.44
N PRO A 543 16.69 -30.43 -21.49
CA PRO A 543 15.59 -31.00 -20.72
C PRO A 543 15.06 -29.98 -19.70
N ALA A 544 13.75 -29.97 -19.43
CA ALA A 544 13.13 -29.12 -18.42
C ALA A 544 13.57 -29.55 -17.01
N GLU A 545 14.40 -28.71 -16.36
CA GLU A 545 15.00 -28.99 -15.05
C GLU A 545 14.83 -27.78 -14.13
N LYS A 546 14.36 -28.02 -12.90
CA LYS A 546 14.23 -26.98 -11.86
C LYS A 546 15.58 -26.35 -11.57
N GLY A 547 15.66 -25.02 -11.63
CA GLY A 547 16.86 -24.24 -11.30
C GLY A 547 17.95 -24.23 -12.39
N ARG A 548 17.73 -24.86 -13.55
CA ARG A 548 18.72 -24.87 -14.66
C ARG A 548 18.66 -23.61 -15.53
N TYR A 549 17.48 -23.05 -15.74
CA TYR A 549 17.28 -21.98 -16.72
C TYR A 549 17.08 -20.62 -16.06
N ALA A 550 17.53 -19.57 -16.75
CA ALA A 550 17.31 -18.19 -16.38
C ALA A 550 16.73 -17.39 -17.55
N LEU A 551 15.82 -16.48 -17.25
CA LEU A 551 15.22 -15.53 -18.17
C LEU A 551 15.82 -14.15 -17.95
N TYR A 552 16.56 -13.65 -18.93
CA TYR A 552 16.99 -12.25 -18.95
C TYR A 552 15.93 -11.40 -19.63
N VAL A 553 15.40 -10.43 -18.91
CA VAL A 553 14.26 -9.62 -19.36
C VAL A 553 14.53 -8.13 -19.16
N SER A 554 13.95 -7.30 -20.04
CA SER A 554 13.75 -5.87 -19.75
C SER A 554 12.25 -5.61 -19.59
N PRO A 555 11.79 -5.09 -18.44
CA PRO A 555 10.36 -4.89 -18.17
C PRO A 555 9.69 -3.87 -19.12
N GLY A 556 10.47 -2.98 -19.73
CA GLY A 556 9.97 -2.07 -20.77
C GLY A 556 9.54 -2.81 -22.05
N CYS A 557 10.15 -3.96 -22.33
CA CYS A 557 9.93 -4.73 -23.55
C CYS A 557 8.62 -5.57 -23.48
N PRO A 558 7.69 -5.41 -24.45
CA PRO A 558 6.43 -6.13 -24.43
C PRO A 558 6.61 -7.62 -24.73
N TRP A 559 7.70 -8.01 -25.40
CA TRP A 559 8.06 -9.41 -25.66
C TRP A 559 8.55 -10.11 -24.39
N CYS A 560 9.33 -9.40 -23.55
CA CYS A 560 9.72 -9.89 -22.23
C CYS A 560 8.51 -10.03 -21.31
N HIS A 561 7.60 -9.07 -21.38
CA HIS A 561 6.41 -9.02 -20.54
C HIS A 561 5.53 -10.28 -20.71
N ARG A 562 5.40 -10.82 -21.93
CA ARG A 562 4.70 -12.10 -22.18
C ARG A 562 5.28 -13.25 -21.37
N VAL A 563 6.61 -13.34 -21.39
CA VAL A 563 7.34 -14.40 -20.70
C VAL A 563 7.22 -14.26 -19.19
N MET A 564 7.27 -13.01 -18.67
CA MET A 564 7.02 -12.72 -17.26
C MET A 564 5.61 -13.10 -16.83
N ILE A 565 4.59 -12.78 -17.64
CA ILE A 565 3.19 -13.14 -17.39
C ILE A 565 3.04 -14.66 -17.33
N VAL A 566 3.57 -15.42 -18.30
CA VAL A 566 3.45 -16.89 -18.30
C VAL A 566 4.21 -17.52 -17.13
N ARG A 567 5.43 -17.06 -16.84
CA ARG A 567 6.19 -17.49 -15.65
C ARG A 567 5.36 -17.29 -14.38
N ALA A 568 4.67 -16.15 -14.26
CA ALA A 568 3.82 -15.85 -13.13
C ALA A 568 2.55 -16.73 -13.10
N LEU A 569 1.81 -16.84 -14.21
CA LEU A 569 0.58 -17.63 -14.33
C LEU A 569 0.77 -19.13 -14.07
N LYS A 570 1.88 -19.70 -14.55
CA LYS A 570 2.29 -21.09 -14.32
C LYS A 570 2.97 -21.29 -12.95
N GLY A 571 3.29 -20.19 -12.29
CA GLY A 571 4.08 -20.09 -11.07
C GLY A 571 5.40 -20.85 -11.08
N LEU A 572 6.21 -20.52 -12.06
CA LEU A 572 7.55 -21.07 -12.25
C LEU A 572 8.62 -20.25 -11.51
N GLN A 573 8.24 -19.48 -10.47
CA GLN A 573 9.15 -18.56 -9.80
C GLN A 573 10.36 -19.29 -9.20
N ASP A 574 10.13 -20.47 -8.63
CA ASP A 574 11.17 -21.32 -8.04
C ASP A 574 11.79 -22.31 -9.03
N VAL A 575 11.38 -22.26 -10.31
CA VAL A 575 11.77 -23.22 -11.35
C VAL A 575 12.68 -22.59 -12.39
N VAL A 576 12.33 -21.40 -12.86
CA VAL A 576 13.09 -20.62 -13.84
C VAL A 576 13.42 -19.28 -13.23
N ASP A 577 14.71 -18.95 -13.15
CA ASP A 577 15.15 -17.67 -12.59
C ASP A 577 14.74 -16.51 -13.50
N LEU A 578 14.56 -15.32 -12.91
CA LEU A 578 14.28 -14.09 -13.66
C LEU A 578 15.33 -13.05 -13.33
N TYR A 579 16.12 -12.67 -14.33
CA TYR A 579 17.17 -11.65 -14.23
C TYR A 579 16.74 -10.40 -14.99
N THR A 580 16.41 -9.36 -14.23
CA THR A 580 15.85 -8.13 -14.77
C THR A 580 16.95 -7.14 -15.11
N CYS A 581 16.98 -6.70 -16.36
CA CYS A 581 17.88 -5.68 -16.91
C CYS A 581 17.22 -4.30 -16.90
N ALA A 582 18.00 -3.26 -17.21
CA ALA A 582 17.52 -1.89 -17.30
C ALA A 582 16.28 -1.78 -18.22
N VAL A 583 15.37 -0.87 -17.84
CA VAL A 583 14.11 -0.65 -18.55
C VAL A 583 14.36 -0.04 -19.94
N PHE A 584 15.48 0.64 -20.13
CA PHE A 584 15.86 1.34 -21.36
C PHE A 584 17.21 0.85 -21.92
N MET A 585 17.42 1.03 -23.22
CA MET A 585 18.67 0.64 -23.88
C MET A 585 19.75 1.71 -23.69
N GLY A 586 20.88 1.35 -23.07
CA GLY A 586 22.07 2.17 -22.93
C GLY A 586 22.94 2.13 -24.19
N LYS A 587 24.04 2.88 -24.24
CA LYS A 587 24.88 3.05 -25.45
C LYS A 587 25.25 1.73 -26.14
N GLU A 588 25.59 0.69 -25.37
CA GLU A 588 26.00 -0.63 -25.88
C GLU A 588 24.83 -1.61 -26.14
N GLY A 589 23.60 -1.20 -25.81
CA GLY A 589 22.36 -1.98 -25.92
C GLY A 589 21.70 -2.27 -24.56
N TRP A 590 21.12 -3.45 -24.43
CA TRP A 590 20.53 -3.91 -23.16
C TRP A 590 21.62 -4.15 -22.12
N HIS A 591 21.44 -3.57 -20.93
CA HIS A 591 22.45 -3.52 -19.88
C HIS A 591 21.83 -3.71 -18.48
N PHE A 592 22.69 -4.01 -17.53
CA PHE A 592 22.42 -3.99 -16.10
C PHE A 592 22.80 -2.62 -15.53
N ASP A 593 22.15 -2.24 -14.44
CA ASP A 593 22.27 -0.91 -13.86
C ASP A 593 22.42 -1.05 -12.33
N ASP A 594 23.56 -0.64 -11.82
CA ASP A 594 23.92 -0.70 -10.39
C ASP A 594 23.47 0.55 -9.62
N GLY A 595 22.73 1.45 -10.28
CA GLY A 595 22.12 2.61 -9.68
C GLY A 595 21.05 2.23 -8.63
N PRO A 596 20.95 2.98 -7.53
CA PRO A 596 19.97 2.72 -6.47
C PRO A 596 18.51 2.81 -6.96
N GLU A 597 18.26 3.62 -7.99
CA GLU A 597 16.93 3.77 -8.61
C GLU A 597 16.53 2.55 -9.43
N ALA A 598 17.48 1.98 -10.18
CA ALA A 598 17.30 0.76 -10.92
C ALA A 598 17.05 -0.42 -9.97
N ALA A 599 17.81 -0.50 -8.87
CA ALA A 599 17.61 -1.50 -7.82
C ALA A 599 16.21 -1.41 -7.17
N ALA A 600 15.67 -0.20 -6.97
CA ALA A 600 14.35 0.02 -6.37
C ALA A 600 13.18 -0.56 -7.20
N ILE A 601 13.38 -0.76 -8.50
CA ILE A 601 12.40 -1.37 -9.42
C ILE A 601 12.79 -2.79 -9.87
N GLY A 602 13.74 -3.41 -9.15
CA GLY A 602 14.14 -4.80 -9.34
C GLY A 602 15.10 -5.05 -10.50
N VAL A 603 15.75 -4.01 -11.05
CA VAL A 603 16.86 -4.19 -12.01
C VAL A 603 18.11 -4.64 -11.27
N LEU A 604 18.84 -5.59 -11.86
CA LEU A 604 20.06 -6.12 -11.28
C LEU A 604 21.28 -5.25 -11.64
N PRO A 605 22.27 -5.14 -10.74
CA PRO A 605 23.52 -4.38 -10.98
C PRO A 605 24.46 -5.05 -11.99
N GLU A 606 24.32 -6.36 -12.18
CA GLU A 606 25.02 -7.18 -13.15
C GLU A 606 24.32 -8.52 -13.33
N ASP A 607 24.73 -9.25 -14.36
CA ASP A 607 24.34 -10.65 -14.56
C ASP A 607 24.80 -11.52 -13.37
N PRO A 608 23.87 -12.23 -12.68
CA PRO A 608 24.21 -13.11 -11.55
C PRO A 608 25.09 -14.32 -11.89
N VAL A 609 25.19 -14.72 -13.17
CA VAL A 609 25.92 -15.93 -13.57
C VAL A 609 27.40 -15.64 -13.85
N TYR A 610 27.70 -14.52 -14.51
CA TYR A 610 29.06 -14.19 -14.93
C TYR A 610 29.54 -12.78 -14.54
N GLY A 611 28.70 -11.95 -13.92
CA GLY A 611 29.02 -10.55 -13.61
C GLY A 611 29.05 -9.63 -14.84
N PHE A 612 28.44 -10.05 -15.95
CA PHE A 612 28.35 -9.23 -17.15
C PHE A 612 27.53 -7.96 -16.94
N LYS A 613 27.92 -6.89 -17.62
CA LYS A 613 27.23 -5.59 -17.55
C LYS A 613 26.24 -5.39 -18.68
N THR A 614 26.32 -6.21 -19.73
CA THR A 614 25.45 -6.12 -20.91
C THR A 614 24.95 -7.47 -21.37
N ILE A 615 23.76 -7.50 -21.98
CA ILE A 615 23.23 -8.71 -22.64
C ILE A 615 24.07 -9.10 -23.85
N ARG A 616 24.77 -8.14 -24.47
CA ARG A 616 25.71 -8.41 -25.58
C ARG A 616 26.80 -9.40 -25.17
N GLU A 617 27.26 -9.35 -23.92
CA GLU A 617 28.26 -10.29 -23.41
C GLU A 617 27.71 -11.72 -23.34
N LEU A 618 26.43 -11.92 -23.00
CA LEU A 618 25.78 -13.24 -23.06
C LEU A 618 25.73 -13.78 -24.49
N TYR A 619 25.37 -12.94 -25.47
CA TYR A 619 25.36 -13.33 -26.88
C TYR A 619 26.76 -13.72 -27.37
N ARG A 620 27.79 -12.93 -27.03
CA ARG A 620 29.19 -13.24 -27.36
C ARG A 620 29.70 -14.49 -26.63
N LYS A 621 29.19 -14.76 -25.43
CA LYS A 621 29.50 -15.99 -24.70
C LYS A 621 28.89 -17.21 -25.39
N ALA A 622 27.64 -17.12 -25.83
CA ALA A 622 26.96 -18.21 -26.54
C ALA A 622 27.51 -18.44 -27.95
N SER A 623 27.93 -17.37 -28.64
CA SER A 623 28.50 -17.41 -29.98
C SER A 623 29.64 -16.39 -30.08
N PRO A 624 30.90 -16.83 -29.88
CA PRO A 624 32.06 -15.95 -30.02
C PRO A 624 32.10 -15.30 -31.40
N GLY A 625 32.20 -13.97 -31.44
CA GLY A 625 32.16 -13.21 -32.69
C GLY A 625 30.77 -12.81 -33.19
N TYR A 626 29.71 -13.06 -32.42
CA TYR A 626 28.35 -12.64 -32.78
C TYR A 626 28.26 -11.12 -33.05
N ASP A 627 27.86 -10.77 -34.27
CA ASP A 627 27.70 -9.40 -34.78
C ASP A 627 26.22 -9.05 -35.08
N GLY A 628 25.30 -9.99 -34.86
CA GLY A 628 23.87 -9.81 -35.04
C GLY A 628 23.19 -8.95 -33.98
N ARG A 629 21.87 -8.81 -34.10
CA ARG A 629 21.05 -7.98 -33.20
C ARG A 629 20.88 -8.64 -31.83
N VAL A 630 21.33 -7.95 -30.79
CA VAL A 630 21.11 -8.35 -29.39
C VAL A 630 19.69 -7.97 -28.95
N THR A 631 18.88 -8.97 -28.56
CA THR A 631 17.49 -8.76 -28.14
C THR A 631 17.22 -9.36 -26.76
N VAL A 632 16.08 -8.99 -26.20
CA VAL A 632 15.47 -9.62 -25.02
C VAL A 632 14.02 -9.96 -25.36
N PRO A 633 13.42 -11.02 -24.78
CA PRO A 633 13.93 -11.88 -23.71
C PRO A 633 15.06 -12.81 -24.16
N VAL A 634 15.86 -13.32 -23.21
CA VAL A 634 16.83 -14.40 -23.43
C VAL A 634 16.54 -15.53 -22.47
N LEU A 635 16.27 -16.72 -22.99
CA LEU A 635 16.22 -17.96 -22.22
C LEU A 635 17.60 -18.62 -22.24
N TRP A 636 18.22 -18.69 -21.07
CA TRP A 636 19.59 -19.13 -20.89
C TRP A 636 19.67 -20.44 -20.13
N ASP A 637 20.49 -21.37 -20.61
CA ASP A 637 20.84 -22.59 -19.90
C ASP A 637 22.10 -22.36 -19.07
N LYS A 638 21.98 -22.33 -17.75
CA LYS A 638 23.11 -22.12 -16.83
C LYS A 638 24.06 -23.31 -16.78
N LYS A 639 23.59 -24.52 -17.13
CA LYS A 639 24.38 -25.77 -17.06
C LYS A 639 25.28 -25.93 -18.28
N THR A 640 24.77 -25.60 -19.46
CA THR A 640 25.55 -25.67 -20.72
C THR A 640 26.12 -24.32 -21.14
N HIS A 641 25.83 -23.26 -20.39
CA HIS A 641 26.24 -21.88 -20.68
C HIS A 641 25.84 -21.44 -22.11
N ALA A 642 24.62 -21.78 -22.52
CA ALA A 642 24.12 -21.56 -23.88
C ALA A 642 22.85 -20.71 -23.92
N LEU A 643 22.72 -19.93 -24.99
CA LEU A 643 21.49 -19.22 -25.33
C LEU A 643 20.52 -20.19 -25.99
N VAL A 644 19.43 -20.54 -25.31
CA VAL A 644 18.44 -21.50 -25.79
C VAL A 644 17.57 -20.85 -26.86
N SER A 645 16.84 -19.80 -26.49
CA SER A 645 15.98 -19.04 -27.41
C SER A 645 15.90 -17.58 -27.02
N ASN A 646 15.75 -16.71 -28.02
CA ASN A 646 15.38 -15.30 -27.87
C ASN A 646 14.04 -14.97 -28.56
N GLU A 647 13.23 -15.98 -28.89
CA GLU A 647 11.89 -15.83 -29.42
C GLU A 647 10.83 -15.94 -28.31
N SER A 648 10.13 -14.85 -28.03
CA SER A 648 9.15 -14.78 -26.95
C SER A 648 7.98 -15.76 -27.12
N SER A 649 7.50 -16.00 -28.34
CA SER A 649 6.36 -16.90 -28.60
C SER A 649 6.73 -18.37 -28.35
N GLU A 650 7.95 -18.76 -28.68
CA GLU A 650 8.45 -20.10 -28.38
C GLU A 650 8.72 -20.26 -26.89
N ILE A 651 9.33 -19.26 -26.24
CA ILE A 651 9.63 -19.31 -24.81
C ILE A 651 8.33 -19.48 -23.99
N ILE A 652 7.25 -18.75 -24.29
CA ILE A 652 6.00 -18.93 -23.55
C ILE A 652 5.41 -20.33 -23.73
N ARG A 653 5.59 -20.97 -24.88
CA ARG A 653 5.19 -22.37 -25.10
C ARG A 653 6.06 -23.34 -24.32
N MET A 654 7.37 -23.14 -24.30
CA MET A 654 8.29 -23.93 -23.48
C MET A 654 7.90 -23.84 -22.00
N LEU A 655 7.68 -22.63 -21.48
CA LEU A 655 7.27 -22.42 -20.08
C LEU A 655 5.92 -23.07 -19.76
N SER A 656 4.96 -22.99 -20.69
CA SER A 656 3.61 -23.50 -20.45
C SER A 656 3.54 -25.03 -20.50
N ALA A 657 4.23 -25.67 -21.45
CA ALA A 657 4.10 -27.10 -21.72
C ALA A 657 5.25 -27.95 -21.15
N GLU A 658 6.50 -27.50 -21.32
CA GLU A 658 7.66 -28.38 -21.09
C GLU A 658 8.07 -28.44 -19.61
N PHE A 659 7.80 -27.37 -18.87
CA PHE A 659 7.94 -27.35 -17.40
C PHE A 659 6.68 -27.85 -16.68
N ASP A 660 5.58 -28.09 -17.40
CA ASP A 660 4.30 -28.52 -16.83
C ASP A 660 4.42 -29.79 -15.95
N PRO A 661 5.21 -30.82 -16.32
CA PRO A 661 5.40 -32.00 -15.47
C PRO A 661 6.02 -31.71 -14.10
N LEU A 662 6.77 -30.60 -13.98
CA LEU A 662 7.41 -30.18 -12.71
C LEU A 662 6.44 -29.47 -11.76
N LEU A 663 5.25 -29.10 -12.24
CA LEU A 663 4.24 -28.41 -11.44
C LEU A 663 3.35 -29.40 -10.66
N PRO A 664 2.80 -28.97 -9.51
CA PRO A 664 1.75 -29.70 -8.81
C PRO A 664 0.60 -30.04 -9.76
N ALA A 665 -0.06 -31.18 -9.55
CA ALA A 665 -1.11 -31.65 -10.46
C ALA A 665 -2.18 -30.58 -10.73
N ALA A 666 -2.65 -29.86 -9.71
CA ALA A 666 -3.65 -28.80 -9.84
C ALA A 666 -3.24 -27.63 -10.75
N ASP A 667 -1.93 -27.41 -10.95
CA ASP A 667 -1.37 -26.29 -11.73
C ASP A 667 -1.02 -26.67 -13.17
N ARG A 668 -1.10 -27.96 -13.50
CA ARG A 668 -0.82 -28.50 -14.83
C ARG A 668 -1.86 -28.06 -15.84
N GLU A 669 -1.45 -27.81 -17.08
CA GLU A 669 -2.33 -27.28 -18.15
C GLU A 669 -3.65 -28.04 -18.24
N CYS A 670 -3.60 -29.37 -18.23
CA CYS A 670 -4.78 -30.24 -18.34
C CYS A 670 -5.78 -30.11 -17.19
N ASN A 671 -5.35 -29.60 -16.03
CA ASN A 671 -6.20 -29.42 -14.85
C ASN A 671 -6.64 -27.97 -14.65
N ARG A 672 -6.17 -27.04 -15.48
CA ARG A 672 -6.61 -25.64 -15.46
C ARG A 672 -7.97 -25.50 -16.16
N PRO A 673 -8.82 -24.55 -15.72
CA PRO A 673 -10.03 -24.19 -16.45
C PRO A 673 -9.72 -23.88 -17.92
N GLY A 674 -10.49 -24.44 -18.85
CA GLY A 674 -10.27 -24.30 -20.29
C GLY A 674 -9.12 -25.13 -20.89
N GLY A 675 -8.41 -25.93 -20.08
CA GLY A 675 -7.28 -26.75 -20.53
C GLY A 675 -5.96 -25.98 -20.65
N GLY A 676 -5.86 -24.81 -19.99
CA GLY A 676 -4.63 -24.01 -19.91
C GLY A 676 -4.52 -22.92 -20.97
N LEU A 677 -3.29 -22.47 -21.24
CA LEU A 677 -2.99 -21.37 -22.14
C LEU A 677 -2.99 -21.80 -23.62
N TYR A 678 -2.72 -23.08 -23.93
CA TYR A 678 -2.66 -23.58 -25.31
C TYR A 678 -3.36 -24.96 -25.48
N PRO A 679 -4.67 -25.05 -25.15
CA PRO A 679 -5.42 -26.30 -25.19
C PRO A 679 -5.58 -26.82 -26.62
N GLU A 680 -5.52 -28.14 -26.79
CA GLU A 680 -5.53 -28.81 -28.09
C GLU A 680 -6.69 -28.40 -29.00
N ALA A 681 -7.90 -28.29 -28.43
CA ALA A 681 -9.12 -27.93 -29.15
C ALA A 681 -9.10 -26.51 -29.75
N LEU A 682 -8.32 -25.59 -29.18
CA LEU A 682 -8.27 -24.19 -29.63
C LEU A 682 -6.98 -23.83 -30.37
N ARG A 683 -6.03 -24.76 -30.55
CA ARG A 683 -4.70 -24.45 -31.13
C ARG A 683 -4.77 -23.76 -32.47
N ALA A 684 -5.58 -24.27 -33.40
CA ALA A 684 -5.72 -23.69 -34.74
C ALA A 684 -6.29 -22.26 -34.69
N GLU A 685 -7.23 -22.00 -33.78
CA GLU A 685 -7.81 -20.67 -33.61
C GLU A 685 -6.83 -19.71 -32.90
N ILE A 686 -6.13 -20.20 -31.87
CA ILE A 686 -5.06 -19.47 -31.18
C ILE A 686 -3.98 -19.07 -32.18
N ASP A 687 -3.48 -19.99 -32.99
CA ASP A 687 -2.44 -19.74 -33.99
C ASP A 687 -2.91 -18.71 -35.02
N SER A 688 -4.13 -18.86 -35.53
CA SER A 688 -4.75 -17.91 -36.46
C SER A 688 -4.85 -16.51 -35.86
N VAL A 689 -5.41 -16.38 -34.63
CA VAL A 689 -5.53 -15.08 -33.95
C VAL A 689 -4.16 -14.46 -33.71
N ASN A 690 -3.23 -15.26 -33.21
CA ASN A 690 -1.89 -14.81 -32.90
C ASN A 690 -1.08 -14.32 -34.10
N ASP A 691 -1.31 -14.90 -35.28
CA ASP A 691 -0.63 -14.52 -36.52
C ASP A 691 -1.00 -13.08 -36.92
N TRP A 692 -2.29 -12.81 -37.14
CA TRP A 692 -2.71 -11.47 -37.55
C TRP A 692 -2.57 -10.45 -36.41
N VAL A 693 -2.78 -10.82 -35.14
CA VAL A 693 -2.52 -9.92 -34.00
C VAL A 693 -1.05 -9.57 -33.91
N TYR A 694 -0.14 -10.51 -34.17
CA TYR A 694 1.28 -10.22 -34.22
C TYR A 694 1.60 -9.20 -35.32
N HIS A 695 1.16 -9.47 -36.55
CA HIS A 695 1.52 -8.65 -37.70
C HIS A 695 0.86 -7.26 -37.71
N ALA A 696 -0.40 -7.16 -37.30
CA ALA A 696 -1.20 -5.95 -37.38
C ALA A 696 -1.26 -5.15 -36.06
N VAL A 697 -1.08 -5.79 -34.90
CA VAL A 697 -1.18 -5.10 -33.59
C VAL A 697 0.16 -5.07 -32.87
N ASN A 698 0.72 -6.23 -32.48
CA ASN A 698 1.93 -6.27 -31.66
C ASN A 698 3.15 -5.67 -32.36
N ASN A 699 3.34 -6.00 -33.63
CA ASN A 699 4.35 -5.38 -34.49
C ASN A 699 3.80 -4.15 -35.21
N GLY A 700 2.48 -4.04 -35.40
CA GLY A 700 1.83 -2.90 -36.06
C GLY A 700 2.10 -1.56 -35.37
N VAL A 701 2.04 -1.51 -34.04
CA VAL A 701 2.43 -0.29 -33.29
C VAL A 701 3.87 0.13 -33.55
N TYR A 702 4.79 -0.82 -33.73
CA TYR A 702 6.19 -0.53 -34.08
C TYR A 702 6.33 -0.10 -35.53
N LYS A 703 5.54 -0.66 -36.46
CA LYS A 703 5.50 -0.20 -37.86
C LYS A 703 5.04 1.26 -37.95
N CYS A 704 4.07 1.67 -37.13
CA CYS A 704 3.67 3.08 -37.00
C CYS A 704 4.80 3.92 -36.40
N GLY A 705 5.30 3.52 -35.23
CA GLY A 705 6.26 4.30 -34.47
C GLY A 705 7.62 4.48 -35.14
N PHE A 706 8.03 3.51 -35.96
CA PHE A 706 9.31 3.47 -36.66
C PHE A 706 9.20 3.60 -38.20
N ALA A 707 8.07 4.09 -38.71
CA ALA A 707 7.95 4.43 -40.13
C ALA A 707 8.90 5.58 -40.50
N PHE A 708 9.53 5.47 -41.68
CA PHE A 708 10.43 6.49 -42.24
C PHE A 708 9.77 7.31 -43.36
N SER A 709 8.52 7.02 -43.72
CA SER A 709 7.75 7.77 -44.70
C SER A 709 6.30 7.91 -44.25
N GLN A 710 5.63 8.98 -44.69
CA GLN A 710 4.21 9.20 -44.42
C GLN A 710 3.35 8.04 -44.94
N ALA A 711 3.61 7.58 -46.16
CA ALA A 711 2.86 6.48 -46.77
C ALA A 711 2.98 5.16 -45.98
N ALA A 712 4.18 4.82 -45.48
CA ALA A 712 4.37 3.63 -44.65
C ALA A 712 3.68 3.75 -43.28
N TYR A 713 3.64 4.96 -42.72
CA TYR A 713 2.89 5.25 -41.51
C TYR A 713 1.39 5.13 -41.73
N ASP A 714 0.84 5.77 -42.76
CA ASP A 714 -0.59 5.76 -43.09
C ASP A 714 -1.10 4.32 -43.29
N GLU A 715 -0.39 3.52 -44.10
CA GLU A 715 -0.73 2.10 -44.29
C GLU A 715 -0.70 1.31 -42.98
N SER A 716 0.31 1.56 -42.13
CA SER A 716 0.48 0.84 -40.87
C SER A 716 -0.57 1.21 -39.84
N VAL A 717 -0.94 2.49 -39.73
CA VAL A 717 -1.92 2.96 -38.75
C VAL A 717 -3.33 2.56 -39.15
N GLU A 718 -3.67 2.61 -40.45
CA GLU A 718 -4.95 2.08 -40.95
C GLU A 718 -5.10 0.58 -40.67
N ALA A 719 -4.05 -0.22 -40.98
CA ALA A 719 -4.06 -1.65 -40.72
C ALA A 719 -4.14 -1.99 -39.21
N LEU A 720 -3.48 -1.20 -38.36
CA LEU A 720 -3.54 -1.35 -36.91
C LEU A 720 -4.97 -1.13 -36.39
N PHE A 721 -5.63 -0.04 -36.79
CA PHE A 721 -6.97 0.28 -36.32
C PHE A 721 -8.02 -0.68 -36.88
N ALA A 722 -7.92 -1.12 -38.13
CA ALA A 722 -8.78 -2.19 -38.67
C ALA A 722 -8.64 -3.50 -37.87
N ALA A 723 -7.45 -3.81 -37.36
CA ALA A 723 -7.24 -4.96 -36.50
C ALA A 723 -7.78 -4.76 -35.07
N LEU A 724 -7.73 -3.54 -34.53
CA LEU A 724 -8.36 -3.19 -33.25
C LEU A 724 -9.89 -3.28 -33.34
N ASP A 725 -10.49 -2.82 -34.43
CA ASP A 725 -11.93 -2.97 -34.70
C ASP A 725 -12.34 -4.44 -34.71
N ARG A 726 -11.54 -5.30 -35.37
CA ARG A 726 -11.77 -6.74 -35.36
C ARG A 726 -11.65 -7.36 -33.96
N LEU A 727 -10.71 -6.90 -33.14
CA LEU A 727 -10.56 -7.39 -31.75
C LEU A 727 -11.72 -6.93 -30.86
N GLU A 728 -12.19 -5.71 -31.06
CA GLU A 728 -13.34 -5.14 -30.35
C GLU A 728 -14.60 -5.97 -30.63
N ASP A 729 -14.86 -6.31 -31.90
CA ASP A 729 -15.97 -7.17 -32.30
C ASP A 729 -15.86 -8.57 -31.68
N LEU A 730 -14.65 -9.13 -31.61
CA LEU A 730 -14.42 -10.46 -31.03
C LEU A 730 -14.76 -10.53 -29.53
N LEU A 731 -14.58 -9.42 -28.81
CA LEU A 731 -14.80 -9.32 -27.36
C LEU A 731 -16.21 -8.85 -26.97
N LYS A 732 -17.09 -8.60 -27.94
CA LYS A 732 -18.44 -8.09 -27.70
C LYS A 732 -19.25 -8.95 -26.72
N ASP A 733 -19.18 -10.27 -26.90
CA ASP A 733 -19.94 -11.25 -26.12
C ASP A 733 -19.05 -12.25 -25.37
N ARG A 734 -17.75 -11.95 -25.21
CA ARG A 734 -16.77 -12.87 -24.63
C ARG A 734 -15.86 -12.19 -23.63
N PRO A 735 -15.52 -12.84 -22.52
CA PRO A 735 -14.64 -12.24 -21.51
C PRO A 735 -13.17 -12.20 -21.93
N PHE A 736 -12.75 -13.11 -22.80
CA PHE A 736 -11.40 -13.25 -23.37
C PHE A 736 -11.48 -13.55 -24.87
N LEU A 737 -10.36 -13.43 -25.59
CA LEU A 737 -10.36 -13.46 -27.06
C LEU A 737 -11.02 -14.72 -27.65
N LEU A 738 -10.82 -15.87 -27.01
CA LEU A 738 -11.27 -17.17 -27.52
C LEU A 738 -12.26 -17.88 -26.60
N GLY A 739 -12.99 -17.12 -25.77
CA GLY A 739 -14.06 -17.66 -24.91
C GLY A 739 -13.91 -17.26 -23.44
N ASP A 740 -14.19 -18.20 -22.55
CA ASP A 740 -14.36 -17.95 -21.11
C ASP A 740 -13.08 -18.00 -20.29
N HIS A 741 -11.96 -18.40 -20.89
CA HIS A 741 -10.69 -18.59 -20.20
C HIS A 741 -9.54 -17.86 -20.91
N VAL A 742 -8.56 -17.43 -20.12
CA VAL A 742 -7.34 -16.79 -20.62
C VAL A 742 -6.52 -17.80 -21.42
N THR A 743 -6.13 -17.42 -22.64
CA THR A 743 -5.29 -18.22 -23.53
C THR A 743 -3.97 -17.52 -23.88
N GLU A 744 -3.09 -18.20 -24.62
CA GLU A 744 -1.87 -17.61 -25.20
C GLU A 744 -2.19 -16.33 -26.00
N ALA A 745 -3.35 -16.28 -26.67
CA ALA A 745 -3.76 -15.11 -27.45
C ALA A 745 -3.91 -13.87 -26.56
N ASP A 746 -4.54 -14.01 -25.39
CA ASP A 746 -4.72 -12.92 -24.43
C ASP A 746 -3.38 -12.44 -23.88
N VAL A 747 -2.51 -13.38 -23.50
CA VAL A 747 -1.15 -13.11 -23.03
C VAL A 747 -0.32 -12.36 -24.07
N ARG A 748 -0.48 -12.67 -25.36
CA ARG A 748 0.28 -12.02 -26.44
C ARG A 748 -0.23 -10.63 -26.77
N LEU A 749 -1.54 -10.40 -26.65
CA LEU A 749 -2.17 -9.10 -26.89
C LEU A 749 -1.91 -8.12 -25.73
N PHE A 750 -2.05 -8.59 -24.49
CA PHE A 750 -2.13 -7.72 -23.30
C PHE A 750 -0.96 -6.75 -23.14
N PRO A 751 0.32 -7.16 -23.29
CA PRO A 751 1.45 -6.25 -23.16
C PRO A 751 1.37 -5.05 -24.10
N THR A 752 0.79 -5.23 -25.29
CA THR A 752 0.64 -4.17 -26.29
C THR A 752 -0.45 -3.19 -25.85
N LEU A 753 -1.61 -3.69 -25.43
CA LEU A 753 -2.74 -2.84 -25.06
C LEU A 753 -2.53 -2.12 -23.73
N ALA A 754 -1.86 -2.73 -22.76
CA ALA A 754 -1.44 -2.06 -21.53
C ALA A 754 -0.54 -0.85 -21.77
N ARG A 755 0.16 -0.80 -22.92
CA ARG A 755 1.03 0.30 -23.36
C ARG A 755 0.36 1.25 -24.35
N PHE A 756 -0.81 0.89 -24.89
CA PHE A 756 -1.37 1.58 -26.05
C PHE A 756 -1.65 3.05 -25.74
N ASP A 757 -2.56 3.31 -24.81
CA ASP A 757 -2.90 4.69 -24.43
C ASP A 757 -1.75 5.39 -23.69
N VAL A 758 -0.95 4.62 -22.94
CA VAL A 758 0.15 5.14 -22.10
C VAL A 758 1.31 5.66 -22.94
N ALA A 759 1.64 4.98 -24.04
CA ALA A 759 2.83 5.26 -24.83
C ALA A 759 2.55 5.24 -26.34
N TYR A 760 1.91 4.20 -26.89
CA TYR A 760 1.85 4.04 -28.36
C TYR A 760 0.98 5.07 -29.06
N ALA A 761 -0.19 5.41 -28.50
CA ALA A 761 -1.10 6.39 -29.08
C ALA A 761 -0.42 7.75 -29.27
N THR A 762 0.49 8.13 -28.37
CA THR A 762 1.16 9.42 -28.42
C THR A 762 2.56 9.34 -29.03
N VAL A 763 3.43 8.47 -28.50
CA VAL A 763 4.84 8.37 -28.88
C VAL A 763 5.03 7.69 -30.22
N PHE A 764 4.25 6.63 -30.50
CA PHE A 764 4.30 5.90 -31.78
C PHE A 764 3.27 6.41 -32.77
N MET A 765 2.56 7.49 -32.42
CA MET A 765 1.55 8.13 -33.24
C MET A 765 0.42 7.14 -33.63
N CYS A 766 0.09 6.14 -32.81
CA CYS A 766 -1.05 5.28 -33.05
C CYS A 766 -2.37 5.99 -32.66
N ASN A 767 -2.69 7.10 -33.32
CA ASN A 767 -3.55 8.15 -32.77
C ASN A 767 -4.89 8.37 -33.48
N LEU A 768 -5.37 7.41 -34.28
CA LEU A 768 -6.73 7.48 -34.84
C LEU A 768 -7.82 7.35 -33.75
N GLY A 769 -7.46 6.80 -32.58
CA GLY A 769 -8.31 6.60 -31.41
C GLY A 769 -7.48 6.06 -30.23
N THR A 770 -8.14 5.78 -29.11
CA THR A 770 -7.56 5.23 -27.88
C THR A 770 -8.36 4.03 -27.41
N ILE A 771 -7.71 3.09 -26.71
CA ILE A 771 -8.39 1.91 -26.16
C ILE A 771 -9.50 2.35 -25.21
N ARG A 772 -9.23 3.29 -24.30
CA ARG A 772 -10.24 3.75 -23.33
C ARG A 772 -11.39 4.57 -23.90
N GLY A 773 -11.20 5.20 -25.07
CA GLY A 773 -12.16 6.12 -25.66
C GLY A 773 -13.05 5.47 -26.72
N ASP A 774 -12.46 4.62 -27.54
CA ASP A 774 -13.06 4.16 -28.80
C ASP A 774 -13.38 2.65 -28.77
N TYR A 775 -12.80 1.90 -27.83
CA TYR A 775 -12.88 0.43 -27.78
C TYR A 775 -13.37 -0.09 -26.42
N PRO A 776 -14.68 0.01 -26.12
CA PRO A 776 -15.21 -0.32 -24.80
C PRO A 776 -15.00 -1.79 -24.39
N ASN A 777 -15.11 -2.76 -25.30
CA ASN A 777 -14.91 -4.18 -24.98
C ASN A 777 -13.44 -4.50 -24.77
N LEU A 778 -12.54 -3.97 -25.60
CA LEU A 778 -11.09 -4.06 -25.38
C LEU A 778 -10.66 -3.37 -24.08
N HIS A 779 -11.24 -2.22 -23.77
CA HIS A 779 -10.96 -1.51 -22.52
C HIS A 779 -11.44 -2.31 -21.31
N ARG A 780 -12.64 -2.91 -21.37
CA ARG A 780 -13.13 -3.85 -20.36
C ARG A 780 -12.22 -5.07 -20.23
N TRP A 781 -11.84 -5.71 -21.33
CA TRP A 781 -10.92 -6.85 -21.36
C TRP A 781 -9.56 -6.52 -20.74
N LEU A 782 -8.98 -5.36 -21.07
CA LEU A 782 -7.70 -4.90 -20.55
C LEU A 782 -7.77 -4.69 -19.03
N ARG A 783 -8.81 -3.99 -18.56
CA ARG A 783 -9.05 -3.76 -17.13
C ARG A 783 -9.32 -5.06 -16.39
N ARG A 784 -10.05 -5.98 -17.01
CA ARG A 784 -10.33 -7.32 -16.46
C ARG A 784 -9.04 -8.07 -16.20
N LEU A 785 -8.19 -8.23 -17.20
CA LEU A 785 -6.90 -8.91 -17.02
C LEU A 785 -6.01 -8.19 -16.01
N TYR A 786 -5.92 -6.85 -16.07
CA TYR A 786 -5.04 -6.08 -15.20
C TYR A 786 -5.48 -6.08 -13.73
N TRP A 787 -6.78 -5.99 -13.45
CA TRP A 787 -7.29 -5.90 -12.08
C TRP A 787 -7.72 -7.22 -11.46
N ASP A 788 -7.84 -8.29 -12.24
CA ASP A 788 -8.17 -9.60 -11.71
C ASP A 788 -7.11 -10.05 -10.68
N ARG A 789 -7.59 -10.52 -9.53
CA ARG A 789 -6.81 -11.09 -8.42
C ARG A 789 -7.30 -12.48 -8.06
N GLY A 790 -8.21 -13.06 -8.84
CA GLY A 790 -8.75 -14.38 -8.64
C GLY A 790 -7.78 -15.50 -9.00
N ALA A 791 -8.25 -16.74 -8.88
CA ALA A 791 -7.47 -17.93 -9.15
C ALA A 791 -7.07 -18.05 -10.63
N GLY A 792 -7.92 -17.58 -11.56
CA GLY A 792 -7.67 -17.64 -13.01
C GLY A 792 -6.39 -16.91 -13.44
N THR A 793 -6.04 -15.82 -12.74
CA THR A 793 -4.82 -15.03 -12.95
C THR A 793 -3.77 -15.26 -11.87
N ARG A 794 -3.89 -16.34 -11.09
CA ARG A 794 -2.97 -16.72 -9.99
C ARG A 794 -2.70 -15.55 -9.04
N GLY A 795 -3.76 -14.90 -8.55
CA GLY A 795 -3.63 -13.85 -7.55
C GLY A 795 -3.20 -12.47 -8.10
N GLY A 796 -3.09 -12.30 -9.42
CA GLY A 796 -2.75 -10.99 -10.02
C GLY A 796 -1.58 -10.97 -10.99
N ALA A 797 -1.26 -12.08 -11.66
CA ALA A 797 -0.08 -12.18 -12.53
C ALA A 797 0.10 -11.02 -13.54
N PHE A 798 -1.00 -10.58 -14.17
CA PHE A 798 -0.99 -9.46 -15.12
C PHE A 798 -0.68 -8.12 -14.43
N PHE A 799 -1.16 -7.89 -13.22
CA PHE A 799 -0.82 -6.68 -12.47
C PHE A 799 0.60 -6.70 -11.95
N ASP A 800 1.00 -7.80 -11.31
CA ASP A 800 2.30 -7.92 -10.64
C ASP A 800 3.45 -7.79 -11.63
N THR A 801 3.21 -8.13 -12.90
CA THR A 801 4.18 -7.98 -13.99
C THR A 801 4.09 -6.64 -14.74
N THR A 802 3.08 -5.81 -14.45
CA THR A 802 2.84 -4.54 -15.15
C THR A 802 2.99 -3.31 -14.25
N ALA A 803 2.44 -3.31 -13.04
CA ALA A 803 2.14 -2.11 -12.26
C ALA A 803 3.38 -1.27 -11.91
N THR A 804 4.49 -1.90 -11.53
CA THR A 804 5.72 -1.19 -11.15
C THR A 804 6.36 -0.44 -12.33
N TRP A 805 6.22 -0.95 -13.55
CA TRP A 805 6.94 -0.46 -14.73
C TRP A 805 6.07 0.38 -15.67
N LEU A 806 4.75 0.29 -15.53
CA LEU A 806 3.77 1.03 -16.32
C LEU A 806 4.02 2.56 -16.37
N PRO A 807 4.41 3.24 -15.27
CA PRO A 807 4.75 4.67 -15.32
C PRO A 807 5.98 4.98 -16.18
N LEU A 808 6.89 4.02 -16.37
CA LEU A 808 8.16 4.20 -17.06
C LEU A 808 8.06 3.97 -18.57
N TYR A 809 7.01 3.29 -19.05
CA TYR A 809 6.89 2.92 -20.46
C TYR A 809 6.95 4.12 -21.39
N LYS A 810 6.25 5.20 -21.08
CA LYS A 810 6.17 6.36 -21.96
C LYS A 810 7.53 7.00 -22.23
N ALA A 811 8.31 7.24 -21.17
CA ALA A 811 9.66 7.78 -21.29
C ALA A 811 10.56 6.83 -22.07
N GLY A 812 10.48 5.52 -21.78
CA GLY A 812 11.27 4.51 -22.49
C GLY A 812 10.99 4.42 -23.98
N TYR A 813 9.71 4.47 -24.37
CA TYR A 813 9.35 4.45 -25.79
C TYR A 813 9.74 5.75 -26.51
N ALA A 814 9.68 6.89 -25.83
CA ALA A 814 10.07 8.17 -26.43
C ALA A 814 11.59 8.20 -26.71
N GLN A 815 12.39 7.81 -25.72
CA GLN A 815 13.84 7.69 -25.86
C GLN A 815 14.22 6.62 -26.88
N GLY A 816 13.59 5.45 -26.80
CA GLY A 816 13.79 4.35 -27.73
C GLY A 816 13.50 4.75 -29.17
N ARG A 817 12.37 5.44 -29.42
CA ARG A 817 12.01 5.95 -30.75
C ARG A 817 13.01 6.95 -31.28
N ALA A 818 13.37 7.96 -30.48
CA ALA A 818 14.31 8.99 -30.90
C ALA A 818 15.65 8.37 -31.32
N ARG A 819 16.17 7.44 -30.51
CA ARG A 819 17.43 6.75 -30.80
C ARG A 819 17.34 5.85 -32.02
N VAL A 820 16.30 5.02 -32.10
CA VAL A 820 16.10 4.06 -33.20
C VAL A 820 15.98 4.75 -34.56
N LEU A 821 15.31 5.91 -34.61
CA LEU A 821 15.12 6.69 -35.83
C LEU A 821 16.23 7.72 -36.08
N GLY A 822 17.21 7.84 -35.18
CA GLY A 822 18.26 8.87 -35.28
C GLY A 822 17.70 10.29 -35.23
N ILE A 823 16.59 10.52 -34.52
CA ILE A 823 15.99 11.84 -34.36
C ILE A 823 16.94 12.70 -33.52
N SER A 824 17.37 13.82 -34.09
CA SER A 824 18.22 14.79 -33.40
C SER A 824 17.38 15.84 -32.68
N GLY A 825 17.85 16.28 -31.51
CA GLY A 825 17.17 17.26 -30.67
C GLY A 825 16.39 16.66 -29.49
N PRO A 826 15.53 17.45 -28.83
CA PRO A 826 14.70 16.99 -27.72
C PRO A 826 13.91 15.73 -27.94
N VAL A 827 14.05 14.80 -26.99
CA VAL A 827 13.03 13.80 -26.75
C VAL A 827 11.90 14.45 -25.97
N ILE A 828 10.71 14.57 -26.57
CA ILE A 828 9.52 15.05 -25.86
C ILE A 828 8.74 13.84 -25.35
N VAL A 829 8.49 13.81 -24.03
CA VAL A 829 7.67 12.78 -23.39
C VAL A 829 6.25 13.35 -23.14
N PRO A 830 5.20 12.79 -23.75
CA PRO A 830 3.84 13.30 -23.58
C PRO A 830 3.35 13.27 -22.12
N LYS A 831 2.60 14.28 -21.67
CA LYS A 831 2.15 14.35 -20.26
C LYS A 831 1.06 13.32 -19.91
N GLY A 832 0.05 13.17 -20.76
CA GLY A 832 -1.06 12.23 -20.56
C GLY A 832 -0.74 10.78 -20.97
N PRO A 833 -1.58 9.80 -20.63
CA PRO A 833 -2.83 9.95 -19.86
C PRO A 833 -2.56 10.08 -18.35
N ARG A 834 -3.47 10.76 -17.64
CA ARG A 834 -3.37 10.96 -16.17
C ARG A 834 -3.60 9.66 -15.39
N VAL A 835 -4.53 8.84 -15.87
CA VAL A 835 -4.81 7.52 -15.31
C VAL A 835 -4.21 6.49 -16.27
N LEU A 836 -3.29 5.65 -15.80
CA LEU A 836 -2.58 4.72 -16.69
C LEU A 836 -3.47 3.55 -17.11
N ILE A 837 -4.16 2.89 -16.16
CA ILE A 837 -5.24 1.91 -16.40
C ILE A 837 -6.41 2.26 -15.48
N HIS A 838 -7.62 2.39 -16.02
CA HIS A 838 -8.81 2.70 -15.20
C HIS A 838 -9.20 1.48 -14.35
N GLY A 839 -9.81 1.70 -13.18
CA GLY A 839 -10.37 0.62 -12.36
C GLY A 839 -11.52 -0.11 -13.05
N LEU A 840 -11.83 -1.33 -12.61
CA LEU A 840 -13.09 -2.01 -12.97
C LEU A 840 -14.27 -1.27 -12.35
N GLU A 841 -15.37 -1.17 -13.10
CA GLU A 841 -16.67 -0.71 -12.60
C GLU A 841 -17.29 -1.78 -11.68
N ASP A 842 -18.23 -1.40 -10.82
CA ASP A 842 -18.74 -2.31 -9.80
C ASP A 842 -19.50 -3.50 -10.40
N GLU A 843 -20.23 -3.28 -11.51
CA GLU A 843 -20.89 -4.35 -12.28
C GLU A 843 -19.89 -5.32 -12.90
N GLU A 844 -18.70 -4.83 -13.27
CA GLU A 844 -17.65 -5.65 -13.86
C GLU A 844 -16.93 -6.49 -12.79
N ARG A 845 -16.87 -6.01 -11.53
CA ARG A 845 -16.29 -6.74 -10.38
C ARG A 845 -17.15 -7.91 -9.91
N LEU A 846 -18.47 -7.83 -10.08
CA LEU A 846 -19.42 -8.89 -9.70
C LEU A 846 -19.39 -10.11 -10.64
N ALA A 847 -18.74 -9.99 -11.80
CA ALA A 847 -18.57 -11.07 -12.78
C ALA A 847 -17.27 -11.88 -12.59
N PHE A 848 -16.57 -11.71 -11.47
CA PHE A 848 -15.33 -12.42 -11.10
C PHE A 848 -15.52 -13.46 -10.00
#